data_AF-A0ABC9TGS8-F1
#
_entry.id   AF-A0ABC9TGS8-F1
#
_cell.length_a   1.000
_cell.length_b   1.000
_cell.length_c   1.000
_cell.angle_alpha   90.00
_cell.angle_beta   90.00
_cell.angle_gamma   90.00
#
_symmetry.space_group_name_H-M   'P 1'
#
loop_
_entity.id
_entity.type
_entity.pdbx_description
1 polymer ?
#
loop_
_entity_poly.entity_id
_entity_poly.type
_entity_poly.pdbx_seq_one_letter_code
_entity_poly.pdbx_strand_id
1 'polypeptide(L)'
;MQLRMTKWSEKMEQQLTTRKEKQPLRNQAEQSARLVDHLLRWRYLLAAVIFILLVAFKVHGSSLNMWDAYVSEYADGQKSSLIAGEPRGVRSDEWLVQTPFSLSQTQTGLKTHNDVITLNGQDMVVGYNSPAWNLATLAKPFTWGYVLLGKEYGLSWYWNLKLIGLILFSFEIGLIVTRRNKYLALLASVWIPFSSALQWWFVSPVGDLVFFGLGFLVGIYNYFYYHSSVRRRVICAITAVIMASGFVLVIYPALQVPLGYLILLFLILFFLEFRKKIKLDKWDGVLIGGALLMTAIIVGGSLYGSLDSLKAVMDTAYPGKRVSLGGDMPKRDILLFLTNWKMPFQDVPYSNNSEISSFYQLFFVILPLSPFIFYKKIKENIYGFVLFVYCLFNLVWMSVQFPTIFAKLTLWSYVPEQRAMLSFGFAAVLLSLWFIDYLWNRQAKIPMMAWLGALGLNVVLYFFVLYTGNLRLYVTRMDIIGVLVVATVLIVALFKRWRTLFVLVLLGIIMVSGAFVNPISRGVSAVYGKKLAVEVEEINKKDPNQLWVGERLMYGYLPMLGVHTFNGVAFTPDLEAWKPLDPKGKDTFIYNRYAHINVEVGNQTPVLELMQKDAIIARLSPEKLKEYEIKYAVVYKPLEPLDTPTIHFEKLYGPDQNGAYIYRIND
;
A
#
# COMPACT_ATOMS: atom_id res chain seq x y z
N MET A 1 -34.39 -4.95 67.88
CA MET A 1 -33.16 -4.14 67.82
C MET A 1 -31.96 -4.94 67.32
N GLN A 2 -31.69 -6.14 67.85
CA GLN A 2 -30.62 -7.05 67.38
C GLN A 2 -30.65 -7.34 65.87
N LEU A 3 -31.80 -7.69 65.29
CA LEU A 3 -31.96 -7.97 63.84
C LEU A 3 -31.57 -6.81 62.90
N ARG A 4 -31.66 -5.55 63.37
CA ARG A 4 -31.21 -4.37 62.60
C ARG A 4 -29.69 -4.19 62.69
N MET A 5 -29.07 -4.54 63.81
CA MET A 5 -27.61 -4.45 63.96
C MET A 5 -26.89 -5.54 63.15
N THR A 6 -27.44 -6.76 63.08
CA THR A 6 -26.88 -7.86 62.27
C THR A 6 -26.87 -7.51 60.78
N LYS A 7 -28.00 -7.00 60.25
CA LYS A 7 -28.07 -6.54 58.84
C LYS A 7 -27.16 -5.36 58.53
N TRP A 8 -26.85 -4.52 59.52
CA TRP A 8 -25.93 -3.39 59.34
C TRP A 8 -24.47 -3.85 59.32
N SER A 9 -24.13 -4.80 60.20
CA SER A 9 -22.82 -5.47 60.25
C SER A 9 -22.51 -6.20 58.94
N GLU A 10 -23.44 -7.04 58.45
CA GLU A 10 -23.27 -7.78 57.17
C GLU A 10 -23.06 -6.83 55.98
N LYS A 11 -23.77 -5.69 55.98
CA LYS A 11 -23.67 -4.68 54.91
C LYS A 11 -22.33 -3.92 54.96
N MET A 12 -21.81 -3.66 56.16
CA MET A 12 -20.46 -3.09 56.34
C MET A 12 -19.37 -4.09 55.94
N GLU A 13 -19.53 -5.35 56.31
CA GLU A 13 -18.57 -6.40 56.00
C GLU A 13 -18.52 -6.70 54.49
N GLN A 14 -19.68 -6.70 53.81
CA GLN A 14 -19.77 -6.75 52.34
C GLN A 14 -19.12 -5.53 51.67
N GLN A 15 -19.26 -4.33 52.23
CA GLN A 15 -18.61 -3.12 51.69
C GLN A 15 -17.09 -3.13 51.90
N LEU A 16 -16.62 -3.68 53.01
CA LEU A 16 -15.19 -3.82 53.32
C LEU A 16 -14.52 -4.90 52.45
N THR A 17 -15.19 -6.04 52.23
CA THR A 17 -14.72 -7.09 51.30
C THR A 17 -14.71 -6.60 49.86
N THR A 18 -15.79 -5.97 49.36
CA THR A 18 -15.76 -5.38 48.01
C THR A 18 -14.74 -4.25 47.84
N ARG A 19 -14.42 -3.48 48.90
CA ARG A 19 -13.30 -2.52 48.85
C ARG A 19 -11.94 -3.22 48.78
N LYS A 20 -11.71 -4.25 49.61
CA LYS A 20 -10.47 -5.03 49.62
C LYS A 20 -10.24 -5.77 48.30
N GLU A 21 -11.28 -6.27 47.64
CA GLU A 21 -11.19 -6.92 46.32
C GLU A 21 -10.96 -5.92 45.16
N LYS A 22 -11.52 -4.71 45.25
CA LYS A 22 -11.34 -3.67 44.21
C LYS A 22 -9.99 -2.96 44.29
N GLN A 23 -9.32 -2.98 45.44
CA GLN A 23 -8.02 -2.33 45.65
C GLN A 23 -6.86 -2.95 44.84
N PRO A 24 -6.66 -4.28 44.77
CA PRO A 24 -5.63 -4.89 43.92
C PRO A 24 -5.92 -4.69 42.42
N LEU A 25 -7.18 -4.76 41.99
CA LEU A 25 -7.59 -4.47 40.60
C LEU A 25 -7.30 -3.01 40.21
N ARG A 26 -7.53 -2.07 41.13
CA ARG A 26 -7.19 -0.65 40.94
C ARG A 26 -5.68 -0.44 40.86
N ASN A 27 -4.91 -1.09 41.72
CA ASN A 27 -3.44 -1.03 41.69
C ASN A 27 -2.88 -1.61 40.38
N GLN A 28 -3.42 -2.71 39.87
CA GLN A 28 -3.04 -3.28 38.57
C GLN A 28 -3.37 -2.32 37.41
N ALA A 29 -4.57 -1.74 37.39
CA ALA A 29 -4.96 -0.78 36.35
C ALA A 29 -4.06 0.48 36.36
N GLU A 30 -3.70 0.98 37.54
CA GLU A 30 -2.78 2.11 37.70
C GLU A 30 -1.35 1.75 37.22
N GLN A 31 -0.86 0.54 37.51
CA GLN A 31 0.42 0.04 37.00
C GLN A 31 0.42 -0.11 35.48
N SER A 32 -0.62 -0.71 34.88
CA SER A 32 -0.73 -0.84 33.42
C SER A 32 -0.79 0.53 32.73
N ALA A 33 -1.50 1.50 33.32
CA ALA A 33 -1.55 2.86 32.79
C ALA A 33 -0.17 3.55 32.81
N ARG A 34 0.61 3.37 33.89
CA ARG A 34 1.99 3.88 33.99
C ARG A 34 2.91 3.24 32.96
N LEU A 35 2.80 1.94 32.74
CA LEU A 35 3.57 1.23 31.71
C LEU A 35 3.27 1.78 30.32
N VAL A 36 1.99 1.96 29.99
CA VAL A 36 1.56 2.56 28.72
C VAL A 36 2.13 3.97 28.55
N ASP A 37 2.08 4.81 29.59
CA ASP A 37 2.66 6.15 29.54
C ASP A 37 4.18 6.13 29.34
N HIS A 38 4.88 5.17 29.96
CA HIS A 38 6.31 4.99 29.78
C HIS A 38 6.66 4.59 28.34
N LEU A 39 5.97 3.59 27.79
CA LEU A 39 6.15 3.15 26.40
C LEU A 39 5.85 4.28 25.40
N LEU A 40 4.75 5.00 25.62
CA LEU A 40 4.38 6.12 24.76
C LEU A 40 5.40 7.26 24.83
N ARG A 41 5.97 7.54 26.00
CA ARG A 41 7.03 8.56 26.14
C ARG A 41 8.27 8.21 25.32
N TRP A 42 8.66 6.94 25.30
CA TRP A 42 9.86 6.46 24.60
C TRP A 42 9.61 5.91 23.19
N ARG A 43 8.37 6.01 22.67
CA ARG A 43 7.94 5.37 21.41
C ARG A 43 8.86 5.64 20.22
N TYR A 44 9.35 6.87 20.05
CA TYR A 44 10.24 7.22 18.94
C TYR A 44 11.63 6.59 19.09
N LEU A 45 12.15 6.49 20.32
CA LEU A 45 13.42 5.82 20.60
C LEU A 45 13.30 4.31 20.39
N LEU A 46 12.24 3.70 20.93
CA LEU A 46 11.95 2.28 20.73
C LEU A 46 11.80 1.95 19.24
N ALA A 47 11.04 2.77 18.51
CA ALA A 47 10.89 2.65 17.06
C ALA A 47 12.23 2.74 16.32
N ALA A 48 13.09 3.69 16.69
CA ALA A 48 14.42 3.83 16.09
C ALA A 48 15.32 2.62 16.37
N VAL A 49 15.33 2.11 17.60
CA VAL A 49 16.11 0.91 17.97
C VAL A 49 15.62 -0.32 17.18
N ILE A 50 14.30 -0.55 17.14
CA ILE A 50 13.71 -1.66 16.39
C ILE A 50 14.05 -1.53 14.90
N PHE A 51 13.91 -0.33 14.34
CA PHE A 51 14.26 -0.06 12.95
C PHE A 51 15.72 -0.40 12.63
N ILE A 52 16.66 0.10 13.45
CA ILE A 52 18.09 -0.16 13.26
C ILE A 52 18.39 -1.66 13.33
N LEU A 53 17.80 -2.38 14.29
CA LEU A 53 17.99 -3.81 14.42
C LEU A 53 17.47 -4.56 13.18
N LEU A 54 16.25 -4.28 12.73
CA LEU A 54 15.66 -4.96 11.57
C LEU A 54 16.49 -4.71 10.30
N VAL A 55 16.97 -3.48 10.10
CA VAL A 55 17.87 -3.13 8.99
C VAL A 55 19.22 -3.85 9.12
N ALA A 56 19.85 -3.83 10.29
CA ALA A 56 21.13 -4.51 10.52
C ALA A 56 21.04 -6.01 10.24
N PHE A 57 19.91 -6.65 10.57
CA PHE A 57 19.67 -8.06 10.29
C PHE A 57 19.11 -8.34 8.88
N LYS A 58 18.87 -7.30 8.07
CA LYS A 58 18.36 -7.36 6.69
C LYS A 58 16.97 -7.99 6.58
N VAL A 59 16.13 -7.82 7.61
CA VAL A 59 14.79 -8.41 7.69
C VAL A 59 13.79 -7.55 6.93
N HIS A 60 12.92 -8.14 6.11
CA HIS A 60 11.89 -7.41 5.35
C HIS A 60 10.64 -8.26 5.09
N GLY A 61 9.58 -7.59 4.62
CA GLY A 61 8.29 -8.21 4.30
C GLY A 61 8.04 -8.52 2.81
N SER A 62 9.04 -8.34 1.97
CA SER A 62 8.93 -8.56 0.51
C SER A 62 8.55 -10.00 0.15
N SER A 63 7.71 -10.14 -0.87
CA SER A 63 7.43 -11.42 -1.52
C SER A 63 8.57 -11.87 -2.45
N LEU A 64 9.80 -11.34 -2.31
CA LEU A 64 10.94 -11.67 -3.18
C LEU A 64 11.21 -13.18 -3.31
N ASN A 65 10.91 -13.97 -2.28
CA ASN A 65 11.01 -15.43 -2.34
C ASN A 65 10.04 -16.10 -3.33
N MET A 66 9.11 -15.36 -3.95
CA MET A 66 8.35 -15.86 -5.11
C MET A 66 9.26 -16.38 -6.23
N TRP A 67 10.47 -15.82 -6.35
CA TRP A 67 11.48 -16.31 -7.30
C TRP A 67 11.93 -17.75 -7.03
N ASP A 68 11.79 -18.28 -5.82
CA ASP A 68 12.09 -19.69 -5.51
C ASP A 68 11.24 -20.66 -6.36
N ALA A 69 10.04 -20.24 -6.80
CA ALA A 69 9.17 -21.04 -7.67
C ALA A 69 9.55 -21.00 -9.16
N TYR A 70 10.32 -19.99 -9.59
CA TYR A 70 10.66 -19.77 -11.01
C TYR A 70 12.13 -19.99 -11.33
N VAL A 71 13.00 -19.73 -10.35
CA VAL A 71 14.46 -19.92 -10.38
C VAL A 71 14.82 -20.54 -9.02
N SER A 72 14.81 -21.87 -8.94
CA SER A 72 14.84 -22.61 -7.68
C SER A 72 16.26 -22.94 -7.19
N GLU A 73 17.20 -23.13 -8.12
CA GLU A 73 18.56 -23.56 -7.79
C GLU A 73 19.42 -22.46 -7.18
N TYR A 74 19.80 -22.61 -5.92
CA TYR A 74 20.80 -21.78 -5.26
C TYR A 74 22.22 -22.30 -5.55
N ALA A 75 23.17 -21.37 -5.67
CA ALA A 75 24.58 -21.69 -5.92
C ALA A 75 25.28 -22.29 -4.68
N ASP A 76 24.86 -21.91 -3.48
CA ASP A 76 25.44 -22.33 -2.20
C ASP A 76 24.71 -23.50 -1.52
N GLY A 77 23.73 -24.11 -2.22
CA GLY A 77 22.92 -25.22 -1.69
C GLY A 77 21.82 -24.80 -0.71
N GLN A 78 21.59 -23.51 -0.47
CA GLN A 78 20.41 -23.05 0.26
C GLN A 78 19.11 -23.44 -0.45
N LYS A 79 18.01 -23.52 0.29
CA LYS A 79 16.68 -23.82 -0.27
C LYS A 79 15.76 -22.61 -0.35
N SER A 80 15.89 -21.67 0.58
CA SER A 80 15.11 -20.42 0.60
C SER A 80 15.72 -19.42 1.58
N SER A 81 15.48 -18.13 1.34
CA SER A 81 15.80 -17.03 2.27
C SER A 81 14.61 -16.57 3.12
N LEU A 82 13.49 -17.30 3.04
CA LEU A 82 12.27 -17.09 3.82
C LEU A 82 12.48 -17.51 5.28
N ILE A 83 12.11 -16.65 6.22
CA ILE A 83 12.13 -16.95 7.66
C ILE A 83 10.76 -17.49 8.11
N ALA A 84 9.67 -16.81 7.73
CA ALA A 84 8.31 -17.18 8.14
C ALA A 84 7.25 -16.65 7.16
N GLY A 85 6.07 -17.26 7.17
CA GLY A 85 4.93 -16.86 6.34
C GLY A 85 5.01 -17.43 4.92
N GLU A 86 4.27 -16.81 3.99
CA GLU A 86 4.14 -17.27 2.61
C GLU A 86 4.31 -16.08 1.65
N PRO A 87 5.24 -16.16 0.68
CA PRO A 87 5.34 -15.19 -0.41
C PRO A 87 4.04 -15.15 -1.21
N ARG A 88 3.62 -13.95 -1.64
CA ARG A 88 2.33 -13.75 -2.31
C ARG A 88 2.51 -13.42 -3.78
N GLY A 89 2.15 -14.37 -4.65
CA GLY A 89 2.21 -14.19 -6.11
C GLY A 89 1.38 -13.00 -6.60
N VAL A 90 0.16 -12.84 -6.07
CA VAL A 90 -0.76 -11.74 -6.39
C VAL A 90 -0.20 -10.33 -6.13
N ARG A 91 0.89 -10.22 -5.36
CA ARG A 91 1.57 -8.96 -5.07
C ARG A 91 2.69 -8.69 -6.07
N SER A 92 2.53 -9.08 -7.33
CA SER A 92 3.52 -8.94 -8.40
C SER A 92 3.99 -7.51 -8.62
N ASP A 93 3.12 -6.51 -8.41
CA ASP A 93 3.52 -5.09 -8.44
C ASP A 93 4.68 -4.78 -7.47
N GLU A 94 4.79 -5.54 -6.38
CA GLU A 94 5.87 -5.42 -5.41
C GLU A 94 7.12 -6.22 -5.82
N TRP A 95 7.00 -7.54 -6.00
CA TRP A 95 8.17 -8.42 -6.16
C TRP A 95 8.65 -8.59 -7.61
N LEU A 96 7.79 -8.27 -8.60
CA LEU A 96 8.04 -8.39 -10.03
C LEU A 96 8.16 -7.04 -10.76
N VAL A 97 7.76 -5.94 -10.12
CA VAL A 97 7.89 -4.58 -10.69
C VAL A 97 8.76 -3.67 -9.83
N GLN A 98 8.28 -3.26 -8.64
CA GLN A 98 8.99 -2.23 -7.86
C GLN A 98 10.33 -2.71 -7.30
N THR A 99 10.36 -3.91 -6.70
CA THR A 99 11.60 -4.46 -6.16
C THR A 99 12.62 -4.68 -7.27
N PRO A 100 12.26 -5.20 -8.45
CA PRO A 100 13.17 -5.25 -9.57
C PRO A 100 13.76 -3.92 -10.02
N PHE A 101 12.95 -2.86 -10.11
CA PHE A 101 13.44 -1.52 -10.42
C PHE A 101 14.46 -1.03 -9.38
N SER A 102 14.13 -1.23 -8.09
CA SER A 102 15.01 -0.81 -6.99
C SER A 102 16.33 -1.58 -6.99
N LEU A 103 16.28 -2.89 -7.24
CA LEU A 103 17.46 -3.74 -7.30
C LEU A 103 18.31 -3.45 -8.54
N SER A 104 17.69 -3.26 -9.71
CA SER A 104 18.37 -2.83 -10.94
C SER A 104 19.16 -1.55 -10.72
N GLN A 105 18.54 -0.52 -10.11
CA GLN A 105 19.18 0.75 -9.79
C GLN A 105 20.43 0.61 -8.91
N THR A 106 20.47 -0.38 -8.00
CA THR A 106 21.68 -0.66 -7.20
C THR A 106 22.81 -1.32 -7.98
N GLN A 107 22.51 -1.89 -9.16
CA GLN A 107 23.51 -2.47 -10.07
C GLN A 107 23.92 -1.49 -11.18
N THR A 108 23.11 -0.47 -11.49
CA THR A 108 23.31 0.43 -12.65
C THR A 108 23.72 1.85 -12.27
N GLY A 109 24.22 2.05 -11.05
CA GLY A 109 24.80 3.32 -10.62
C GLY A 109 23.79 4.40 -10.20
N LEU A 110 22.53 4.02 -9.92
CA LEU A 110 21.50 4.91 -9.38
C LEU A 110 21.19 6.14 -10.26
N LYS A 111 21.31 6.03 -11.59
CA LYS A 111 20.99 7.12 -12.52
C LYS A 111 19.50 7.46 -12.50
N THR A 112 19.14 8.69 -12.88
CA THR A 112 17.73 9.10 -13.04
C THR A 112 17.03 8.36 -14.18
N HIS A 113 17.75 8.12 -15.27
CA HIS A 113 17.30 7.27 -16.37
C HIS A 113 18.08 5.95 -16.29
N ASN A 114 17.37 4.85 -16.17
CA ASN A 114 17.95 3.52 -16.11
C ASN A 114 17.99 2.92 -17.51
N ASP A 115 19.19 2.87 -18.10
CA ASP A 115 19.40 2.42 -19.47
C ASP A 115 19.12 0.92 -19.68
N VAL A 116 19.10 0.11 -18.60
CA VAL A 116 19.09 -1.36 -18.73
C VAL A 116 17.69 -1.98 -18.77
N ILE A 117 16.64 -1.24 -18.39
CA ILE A 117 15.28 -1.75 -18.35
C ILE A 117 14.60 -1.36 -19.65
N THR A 118 14.26 -2.33 -20.51
CA THR A 118 13.74 -2.11 -21.89
C THR A 118 14.77 -1.46 -22.83
N LEU A 119 14.50 -1.49 -24.14
CA LEU A 119 15.43 -1.01 -25.17
C LEU A 119 15.99 0.39 -24.92
N ASN A 120 15.13 1.39 -24.68
CA ASN A 120 15.56 2.78 -24.47
C ASN A 120 15.62 3.20 -22.99
N GLY A 121 15.62 2.25 -22.05
CA GLY A 121 15.65 2.54 -20.63
C GLY A 121 14.35 3.10 -20.05
N GLN A 122 14.35 3.40 -18.75
CA GLN A 122 13.18 3.90 -18.03
C GLN A 122 13.53 5.07 -17.09
N ASP A 123 12.62 6.03 -16.95
CA ASP A 123 12.74 7.17 -16.04
C ASP A 123 12.36 6.76 -14.60
N MET A 124 13.26 6.93 -13.63
CA MET A 124 13.07 6.48 -12.24
C MET A 124 12.21 7.43 -11.38
N VAL A 125 11.89 8.63 -11.86
CA VAL A 125 10.90 9.50 -11.21
C VAL A 125 9.50 8.97 -11.52
N VAL A 126 9.24 8.61 -12.78
CA VAL A 126 7.98 8.01 -13.26
C VAL A 126 7.86 6.54 -12.85
N GLY A 127 8.97 5.80 -12.95
CA GLY A 127 9.11 4.40 -12.61
C GLY A 127 9.10 4.16 -11.10
N TYR A 128 7.93 4.31 -10.48
CA TYR A 128 7.54 3.74 -9.18
C TYR A 128 8.52 3.95 -8.02
N ASN A 129 8.54 5.15 -7.44
CA ASN A 129 9.32 5.44 -6.22
C ASN A 129 10.72 4.78 -6.19
N SER A 130 11.41 4.74 -7.34
CA SER A 130 12.68 4.04 -7.48
C SER A 130 13.84 4.84 -6.91
N PRO A 131 14.88 4.18 -6.37
CA PRO A 131 16.07 4.85 -5.85
C PRO A 131 16.91 5.42 -6.99
N ALA A 132 17.19 6.72 -6.96
CA ALA A 132 18.08 7.37 -7.93
C ALA A 132 18.75 8.62 -7.33
N TRP A 133 19.86 9.07 -7.91
CA TRP A 133 20.53 10.33 -7.56
C TRP A 133 19.83 11.54 -8.20
N ASN A 134 18.64 11.87 -7.69
CA ASN A 134 17.86 13.02 -8.15
C ASN A 134 17.12 13.72 -7.00
N LEU A 135 16.52 14.87 -7.31
CA LEU A 135 15.75 15.66 -6.35
C LEU A 135 14.56 14.88 -5.77
N ALA A 136 13.94 13.99 -6.55
CA ALA A 136 12.75 13.24 -6.12
C ALA A 136 13.07 12.34 -4.91
N THR A 137 14.28 11.77 -4.86
CA THR A 137 14.74 10.92 -3.77
C THR A 137 14.68 11.62 -2.41
N LEU A 138 14.88 12.95 -2.34
CA LEU A 138 14.74 13.71 -1.08
C LEU A 138 13.34 13.59 -0.46
N ALA A 139 12.32 13.37 -1.28
CA ALA A 139 10.94 13.19 -0.87
C ALA A 139 10.47 11.73 -0.86
N LYS A 140 11.36 10.78 -1.16
CA LYS A 140 11.08 9.34 -1.17
C LYS A 140 11.90 8.64 -0.07
N PRO A 141 11.60 8.86 1.22
CA PRO A 141 12.42 8.36 2.31
C PRO A 141 12.54 6.83 2.36
N PHE A 142 11.63 6.11 1.72
CA PHE A 142 11.72 4.65 1.59
C PHE A 142 12.90 4.19 0.74
N THR A 143 13.39 5.01 -0.19
CA THR A 143 14.50 4.63 -1.10
C THR A 143 15.88 4.97 -0.55
N TRP A 144 15.97 5.77 0.51
CA TRP A 144 17.25 6.22 1.06
C TRP A 144 18.16 5.05 1.45
N GLY A 145 17.60 3.97 1.98
CA GLY A 145 18.38 2.78 2.29
C GLY A 145 19.06 2.15 1.08
N TYR A 146 18.41 2.11 -0.09
CA TYR A 146 19.03 1.59 -1.31
C TYR A 146 20.19 2.47 -1.76
N VAL A 147 20.00 3.79 -1.68
CA VAL A 147 20.99 4.79 -2.09
C VAL A 147 22.21 4.80 -1.15
N LEU A 148 21.99 4.65 0.16
CA LEU A 148 23.04 4.78 1.18
C LEU A 148 23.70 3.46 1.57
N LEU A 149 22.95 2.35 1.53
CA LEU A 149 23.36 1.07 2.12
C LEU A 149 23.34 -0.10 1.13
N GLY A 150 22.92 0.11 -0.12
CA GLY A 150 22.87 -0.91 -1.17
C GLY A 150 21.65 -1.84 -1.08
N LYS A 151 21.64 -2.92 -1.87
CA LYS A 151 20.46 -3.75 -2.15
C LYS A 151 19.80 -4.40 -0.92
N GLU A 152 20.57 -5.09 -0.09
CA GLU A 152 20.02 -5.88 1.03
C GLU A 152 19.46 -5.00 2.15
N TYR A 153 20.27 -4.03 2.59
CA TYR A 153 19.90 -3.08 3.62
C TYR A 153 18.83 -2.11 3.12
N GLY A 154 18.85 -1.76 1.84
CA GLY A 154 17.85 -0.91 1.20
C GLY A 154 16.46 -1.53 1.17
N LEU A 155 16.34 -2.81 0.82
CA LEU A 155 15.04 -3.51 0.86
C LEU A 155 14.50 -3.59 2.29
N SER A 156 15.37 -3.88 3.26
CA SER A 156 15.00 -3.88 4.68
C SER A 156 14.58 -2.49 5.17
N TRP A 157 15.31 -1.44 4.80
CA TRP A 157 14.98 -0.05 5.12
C TRP A 157 13.60 0.32 4.60
N TYR A 158 13.32 0.05 3.31
CA TYR A 158 12.06 0.39 2.65
C TYR A 158 10.86 -0.18 3.42
N TRP A 159 10.91 -1.48 3.73
CA TRP A 159 9.83 -2.18 4.41
C TRP A 159 9.64 -1.71 5.86
N ASN A 160 10.72 -1.63 6.63
CA ASN A 160 10.63 -1.34 8.05
C ASN A 160 10.33 0.13 8.33
N LEU A 161 10.90 1.07 7.54
CA LEU A 161 10.59 2.49 7.69
C LEU A 161 9.10 2.74 7.47
N LYS A 162 8.53 2.10 6.45
CA LYS A 162 7.10 2.25 6.14
C LYS A 162 6.22 1.67 7.24
N LEU A 163 6.47 0.45 7.69
CA LEU A 163 5.62 -0.18 8.72
C LEU A 163 5.68 0.60 10.04
N ILE A 164 6.90 0.91 10.50
CA ILE A 164 7.12 1.63 11.75
C ILE A 164 6.57 3.05 11.67
N GLY A 165 6.81 3.76 10.55
CA GLY A 165 6.26 5.10 10.35
C GLY A 165 4.74 5.10 10.21
N LEU A 166 4.13 4.10 9.56
CA LEU A 166 2.67 3.93 9.56
C LEU A 166 2.12 3.74 10.98
N ILE A 167 2.77 2.93 11.83
CA ILE A 167 2.37 2.77 13.24
C ILE A 167 2.41 4.10 13.98
N LEU A 168 3.50 4.87 13.83
CA LEU A 168 3.68 6.16 14.50
C LEU A 168 2.70 7.23 13.99
N PHE A 169 2.52 7.35 12.68
CA PHE A 169 1.57 8.32 12.11
C PHE A 169 0.11 7.94 12.38
N SER A 170 -0.20 6.65 12.39
CA SER A 170 -1.53 6.15 12.76
C SER A 170 -1.85 6.41 14.24
N PHE A 171 -0.85 6.33 15.12
CA PHE A 171 -0.99 6.78 16.51
C PHE A 171 -1.32 8.28 16.57
N GLU A 172 -0.55 9.13 15.87
CA GLU A 172 -0.75 10.58 15.91
C GLU A 172 -2.09 11.01 15.29
N ILE A 173 -2.51 10.45 14.14
CA ILE A 173 -3.83 10.74 13.58
C ILE A 173 -4.95 10.25 14.50
N GLY A 174 -4.75 9.11 15.19
CA GLY A 174 -5.63 8.62 16.23
C GLY A 174 -5.81 9.65 17.34
N LEU A 175 -4.73 10.28 17.81
CA LEU A 175 -4.81 11.38 18.78
C LEU A 175 -5.57 12.59 18.21
N ILE A 176 -5.43 12.91 16.93
CA ILE A 176 -6.14 14.04 16.31
C ILE A 176 -7.65 13.78 16.29
N VAL A 177 -8.08 12.66 15.73
CA VAL A 177 -9.53 12.38 15.51
C VAL A 177 -10.28 11.99 16.79
N THR A 178 -9.57 11.55 17.84
CA THR A 178 -10.16 11.10 19.11
C THR A 178 -9.93 12.07 20.28
N ARG A 179 -9.71 13.37 19.99
CA ARG A 179 -9.49 14.40 21.02
C ARG A 179 -8.40 14.01 22.02
N ARG A 180 -7.30 13.48 21.49
CA ARG A 180 -6.08 13.05 22.21
C ARG A 180 -6.29 11.84 23.12
N ASN A 181 -7.25 10.95 22.84
CA ASN A 181 -7.39 9.71 23.59
C ASN A 181 -6.24 8.73 23.25
N LYS A 182 -5.30 8.56 24.19
CA LYS A 182 -4.12 7.68 23.98
C LYS A 182 -4.47 6.20 23.74
N TYR A 183 -5.55 5.68 24.30
CA TYR A 183 -5.92 4.27 24.12
C TYR A 183 -6.54 4.01 22.74
N LEU A 184 -7.35 4.94 22.24
CA LEU A 184 -7.86 4.86 20.86
C LEU A 184 -6.78 5.19 19.84
N ALA A 185 -5.79 6.02 20.19
CA ALA A 185 -4.61 6.22 19.38
C ALA A 185 -3.74 4.94 19.29
N LEU A 186 -3.58 4.20 20.39
CA LEU A 186 -2.94 2.87 20.37
C LEU A 186 -3.73 1.86 19.55
N LEU A 187 -5.06 1.90 19.60
CA LEU A 187 -5.90 1.10 18.71
C LEU A 187 -5.64 1.49 17.25
N ALA A 188 -5.61 2.79 16.93
CA ALA A 188 -5.33 3.28 15.58
C ALA A 188 -3.95 2.86 15.06
N SER A 189 -2.92 2.85 15.93
CA SER A 189 -1.56 2.45 15.59
C SER A 189 -1.40 0.98 15.20
N VAL A 190 -2.40 0.14 15.51
CA VAL A 190 -2.48 -1.24 15.04
C VAL A 190 -3.52 -1.38 13.93
N TRP A 191 -4.70 -0.76 14.09
CA TRP A 191 -5.82 -0.90 13.16
C TRP A 191 -5.46 -0.44 11.75
N ILE A 192 -4.89 0.76 11.61
CA ILE A 192 -4.60 1.29 10.28
C ILE A 192 -3.49 0.46 9.62
N PRO A 193 -2.27 0.31 10.19
CA PRO A 193 -1.17 -0.35 9.48
C PRO A 193 -1.46 -1.80 9.14
N PHE A 194 -2.13 -2.54 10.03
CA PHE A 194 -2.48 -3.95 9.83
C PHE A 194 -3.86 -4.16 9.20
N SER A 195 -4.50 -3.12 8.64
CA SER A 195 -5.69 -3.33 7.81
C SER A 195 -5.34 -4.14 6.57
N SER A 196 -6.21 -5.11 6.21
CA SER A 196 -6.03 -5.99 5.05
C SER A 196 -5.63 -5.20 3.79
N ALA A 197 -6.38 -4.16 3.44
CA ALA A 197 -6.07 -3.30 2.30
C ALA A 197 -4.65 -2.73 2.30
N LEU A 198 -4.14 -2.23 3.44
CA LEU A 198 -2.77 -1.73 3.52
C LEU A 198 -1.74 -2.84 3.48
N GLN A 199 -2.03 -4.06 3.93
CA GLN A 199 -1.04 -5.14 3.94
C GLN A 199 -0.93 -5.80 2.55
N TRP A 200 -2.04 -5.98 1.84
CA TRP A 200 -2.02 -6.46 0.45
C TRP A 200 -1.37 -5.42 -0.48
N TRP A 201 -1.72 -4.15 -0.31
CA TRP A 201 -1.12 -3.01 -1.02
C TRP A 201 -0.05 -2.27 -0.20
N PHE A 202 0.78 -3.01 0.55
CA PHE A 202 1.77 -2.40 1.46
C PHE A 202 2.82 -1.57 0.72
N VAL A 203 3.09 -1.95 -0.51
CA VAL A 203 3.98 -1.25 -1.41
C VAL A 203 3.18 -0.29 -2.31
N SER A 204 3.87 0.62 -3.01
CA SER A 204 3.25 1.60 -3.91
C SER A 204 2.14 0.96 -4.78
N PRO A 205 1.01 1.66 -5.02
CA PRO A 205 0.77 3.06 -4.66
C PRO A 205 0.03 3.28 -3.33
N VAL A 206 -0.71 2.31 -2.80
CA VAL A 206 -1.67 2.54 -1.70
C VAL A 206 -0.96 2.79 -0.37
N GLY A 207 -0.03 1.91 0.03
CA GLY A 207 0.73 2.06 1.27
C GLY A 207 1.50 3.37 1.33
N ASP A 208 2.07 3.79 0.21
CA ASP A 208 2.86 5.02 0.07
C ASP A 208 1.97 6.26 0.24
N LEU A 209 0.83 6.30 -0.47
CA LEU A 209 -0.07 7.46 -0.40
C LEU A 209 -0.74 7.62 0.96
N VAL A 210 -1.09 6.51 1.63
CA VAL A 210 -1.62 6.57 3.00
C VAL A 210 -0.53 7.03 3.98
N PHE A 211 0.71 6.53 3.85
CA PHE A 211 1.83 6.97 4.68
C PHE A 211 2.09 8.47 4.52
N PHE A 212 2.25 8.95 3.28
CA PHE A 212 2.54 10.35 3.00
C PHE A 212 1.37 11.26 3.38
N GLY A 213 0.13 10.85 3.10
CA GLY A 213 -1.06 11.60 3.50
C GLY A 213 -1.17 11.74 5.03
N LEU A 214 -0.97 10.65 5.77
CA LEU A 214 -0.96 10.69 7.23
C LEU A 214 0.19 11.53 7.78
N GLY A 215 1.40 11.34 7.27
CA GLY A 215 2.58 12.09 7.69
C GLY A 215 2.42 13.60 7.46
N PHE A 216 1.84 13.99 6.33
CA PHE A 216 1.54 15.39 6.02
C PHE A 216 0.50 15.97 6.98
N LEU A 217 -0.64 15.29 7.19
CA LEU A 217 -1.67 15.75 8.12
C LEU A 217 -1.14 15.86 9.56
N VAL A 218 -0.35 14.88 10.01
CA VAL A 218 0.30 14.90 11.34
C VAL A 218 1.30 16.05 11.44
N GLY A 219 2.12 16.28 10.41
CA GLY A 219 3.05 17.41 10.35
C GLY A 219 2.33 18.74 10.48
N ILE A 220 1.30 18.99 9.67
CA ILE A 220 0.54 20.24 9.71
C ILE A 220 -0.22 20.42 11.03
N TYR A 221 -0.90 19.38 11.54
CA TYR A 221 -1.62 19.49 12.81
C TYR A 221 -0.65 19.83 13.96
N ASN A 222 0.46 19.10 14.06
CA ASN A 222 1.41 19.28 15.15
C ASN A 222 2.21 20.59 15.04
N TYR A 223 2.40 21.11 13.83
CA TYR A 223 2.95 22.46 13.61
C TYR A 223 2.13 23.52 14.36
N PHE A 224 0.80 23.48 14.20
CA PHE A 224 -0.10 24.41 14.90
C PHE A 224 -0.30 24.03 16.37
N TYR A 225 -0.41 22.74 16.71
CA TYR A 225 -0.62 22.32 18.09
C TYR A 225 0.55 22.71 19.02
N TYR A 226 1.79 22.62 18.54
CA TYR A 226 2.99 23.02 19.29
C TYR A 226 3.50 24.41 18.90
N HIS A 227 2.58 25.34 18.58
CA HIS A 227 2.94 26.65 18.00
C HIS A 227 3.95 27.45 18.84
N SER A 228 3.92 27.29 20.17
CA SER A 228 4.85 27.95 21.10
C SER A 228 6.31 27.50 20.98
N SER A 229 6.61 26.39 20.29
CA SER A 229 7.95 25.85 20.16
C SER A 229 8.42 25.87 18.70
N VAL A 230 9.26 26.86 18.35
CA VAL A 230 9.86 26.99 17.01
C VAL A 230 10.60 25.72 16.61
N ARG A 231 11.36 25.09 17.52
CA ARG A 231 12.06 23.82 17.24
C ARG A 231 11.10 22.71 16.79
N ARG A 232 9.94 22.57 17.44
CA ARG A 232 8.93 21.57 17.05
C ARG A 232 8.28 21.94 15.73
N ARG A 233 7.99 23.22 15.51
CA ARG A 233 7.48 23.74 14.22
C ARG A 233 8.42 23.46 13.06
N VAL A 234 9.73 23.62 13.25
CA VAL A 234 10.74 23.26 12.23
C VAL A 234 10.67 21.78 11.88
N ILE A 235 10.65 20.87 12.87
CA ILE A 235 10.53 19.43 12.64
C ILE A 235 9.22 19.10 11.89
N CYS A 236 8.12 19.73 12.30
CA CYS A 236 6.81 19.55 11.67
C CYS A 236 6.77 20.08 10.24
N ALA A 237 7.40 21.23 9.96
CA ALA A 237 7.52 21.81 8.63
C ALA A 237 8.36 20.92 7.70
N ILE A 238 9.52 20.43 8.17
CA ILE A 238 10.35 19.47 7.42
C ILE A 238 9.56 18.20 7.11
N THR A 239 8.86 17.66 8.12
CA THR A 239 7.97 16.50 7.93
C THR A 239 6.92 16.81 6.88
N ALA A 240 6.24 17.96 6.96
CA ALA A 240 5.22 18.35 5.99
C ALA A 240 5.79 18.48 4.56
N VAL A 241 6.98 19.05 4.39
CA VAL A 241 7.66 19.15 3.08
C VAL A 241 7.92 17.76 2.50
N ILE A 242 8.62 16.89 3.24
CA ILE A 242 8.96 15.54 2.76
C ILE A 242 7.69 14.76 2.42
N MET A 243 6.68 14.81 3.28
CA MET A 243 5.44 14.05 3.11
C MET A 243 4.56 14.61 1.99
N ALA A 244 4.46 15.93 1.82
CA ALA A 244 3.71 16.55 0.73
C ALA A 244 4.38 16.30 -0.62
N SER A 245 5.69 16.52 -0.72
CA SER A 245 6.46 16.21 -1.93
C SER A 245 6.38 14.72 -2.27
N GLY A 246 6.51 13.84 -1.27
CA GLY A 246 6.41 12.40 -1.45
C GLY A 246 5.03 11.99 -1.95
N PHE A 247 3.96 12.56 -1.37
CA PHE A 247 2.59 12.33 -1.81
C PHE A 247 2.40 12.65 -3.29
N VAL A 248 2.90 13.80 -3.77
CA VAL A 248 2.78 14.22 -5.17
C VAL A 248 3.60 13.31 -6.10
N LEU A 249 4.83 12.97 -5.69
CA LEU A 249 5.79 12.20 -6.50
C LEU A 249 5.52 10.69 -6.57
N VAL A 250 4.45 10.19 -5.95
CA VAL A 250 3.93 8.83 -6.24
C VAL A 250 3.35 8.74 -7.65
N ILE A 251 2.83 9.86 -8.21
CA ILE A 251 2.28 9.96 -9.58
C ILE A 251 1.22 8.86 -9.84
N TYR A 252 0.24 8.77 -8.94
CA TYR A 252 -0.88 7.83 -9.05
C TYR A 252 -2.23 8.53 -8.81
N PRO A 253 -2.74 9.28 -9.81
CA PRO A 253 -3.95 10.12 -9.69
C PRO A 253 -5.18 9.36 -9.18
N ALA A 254 -5.32 8.09 -9.54
CA ALA A 254 -6.45 7.25 -9.18
C ALA A 254 -6.71 7.14 -7.67
N LEU A 255 -5.67 7.28 -6.84
CA LEU A 255 -5.81 7.34 -5.38
C LEU A 255 -5.37 8.70 -4.79
N GLN A 256 -4.46 9.42 -5.47
CA GLN A 256 -4.08 10.79 -5.05
C GLN A 256 -5.25 11.76 -5.07
N VAL A 257 -6.14 11.70 -6.07
CA VAL A 257 -7.31 12.58 -6.15
C VAL A 257 -8.22 12.40 -4.93
N PRO A 258 -8.76 11.19 -4.64
CA PRO A 258 -9.67 11.02 -3.51
C PRO A 258 -8.98 11.31 -2.17
N LEU A 259 -7.73 10.87 -1.96
CA LEU A 259 -6.98 11.19 -0.73
C LEU A 259 -6.61 12.67 -0.62
N GLY A 260 -6.38 13.36 -1.75
CA GLY A 260 -6.13 14.80 -1.80
C GLY A 260 -7.34 15.59 -1.34
N TYR A 261 -8.55 15.20 -1.74
CA TYR A 261 -9.79 15.76 -1.20
C TYR A 261 -9.92 15.50 0.31
N LEU A 262 -9.60 14.29 0.78
CA LEU A 262 -9.61 13.97 2.22
C LEU A 262 -8.62 14.85 3.00
N ILE A 263 -7.39 15.00 2.49
CA ILE A 263 -6.37 15.87 3.06
C ILE A 263 -6.87 17.31 3.13
N LEU A 264 -7.40 17.85 2.02
CA LEU A 264 -7.96 19.21 1.96
C LEU A 264 -9.05 19.43 3.02
N LEU A 265 -9.95 18.47 3.19
CA LEU A 265 -10.99 18.52 4.21
C LEU A 265 -10.39 18.59 5.63
N PHE A 266 -9.35 17.80 5.92
CA PHE A 266 -8.63 17.90 7.20
C PHE A 266 -7.90 19.23 7.38
N LEU A 267 -7.25 19.76 6.34
CA LEU A 267 -6.60 21.09 6.41
C LEU A 267 -7.61 22.19 6.74
N ILE A 268 -8.81 22.13 6.14
CA ILE A 268 -9.91 23.05 6.48
C ILE A 268 -10.32 22.88 7.95
N LEU A 269 -10.45 21.64 8.44
CA LEU A 269 -10.77 21.37 9.85
C LEU A 269 -9.70 21.94 10.79
N PHE A 270 -8.42 21.74 10.48
CA PHE A 270 -7.30 22.27 11.26
C PHE A 270 -7.31 23.79 11.28
N PHE A 271 -7.51 24.43 10.12
CA PHE A 271 -7.66 25.88 10.04
C PHE A 271 -8.82 26.38 10.91
N LEU A 272 -10.00 25.77 10.79
CA LEU A 272 -11.16 26.14 11.60
C LEU A 272 -10.91 25.98 13.10
N GLU A 273 -10.16 24.96 13.49
CA GLU A 273 -9.79 24.68 14.88
C GLU A 273 -8.78 25.69 15.45
N PHE A 274 -7.76 26.04 14.68
CA PHE A 274 -6.62 26.84 15.16
C PHE A 274 -6.71 28.34 14.85
N ARG A 275 -7.50 28.77 13.86
CA ARG A 275 -7.58 30.20 13.43
C ARG A 275 -7.96 31.20 14.53
N LYS A 276 -8.63 30.73 15.60
CA LYS A 276 -8.99 31.56 16.77
C LYS A 276 -8.07 31.35 17.98
N LYS A 277 -7.27 30.29 17.96
CA LYS A 277 -6.38 29.88 19.07
C LYS A 277 -4.96 30.41 18.89
N ILE A 278 -4.55 30.66 17.65
CA ILE A 278 -3.18 31.01 17.26
C ILE A 278 -3.17 32.35 16.54
N LYS A 279 -2.19 33.18 16.87
CA LYS A 279 -1.79 34.35 16.08
C LYS A 279 -0.48 34.01 15.39
N LEU A 280 -0.41 34.19 14.07
CA LEU A 280 0.80 33.91 13.31
C LEU A 280 1.91 34.89 13.70
N ASP A 281 3.13 34.39 13.81
CA ASP A 281 4.32 35.16 14.12
C ASP A 281 5.26 35.29 12.90
N LYS A 282 6.38 36.00 13.07
CA LYS A 282 7.39 36.15 12.00
C LYS A 282 7.97 34.82 11.53
N TRP A 283 8.03 33.82 12.42
CA TRP A 283 8.53 32.49 12.07
C TRP A 283 7.54 31.74 11.17
N ASP A 284 6.23 32.03 11.26
CA ASP A 284 5.24 31.42 10.38
C ASP A 284 5.49 31.82 8.92
N GLY A 285 5.81 33.09 8.66
CA GLY A 285 6.19 33.56 7.32
C GLY A 285 7.40 32.80 6.76
N VAL A 286 8.45 32.63 7.57
CA VAL A 286 9.67 31.92 7.17
C VAL A 286 9.43 30.42 6.98
N LEU A 287 8.78 29.76 7.93
CA LEU A 287 8.61 28.30 7.90
C LEU A 287 7.58 27.86 6.86
N ILE A 288 6.45 28.57 6.72
CA ILE A 288 5.43 28.25 5.72
C ILE A 288 5.95 28.63 4.33
N GLY A 289 6.52 29.84 4.16
CA GLY A 289 7.11 30.26 2.90
C GLY A 289 8.25 29.34 2.45
N GLY A 290 9.15 29.00 3.36
CA GLY A 290 10.23 28.04 3.13
C GLY A 290 9.72 26.64 2.80
N ALA A 291 8.68 26.15 3.49
CA ALA A 291 8.09 24.85 3.18
C ALA A 291 7.47 24.81 1.77
N LEU A 292 6.73 25.86 1.38
CA LEU A 292 6.16 25.98 0.05
C LEU A 292 7.26 26.04 -1.03
N LEU A 293 8.29 26.86 -0.81
CA LEU A 293 9.42 26.98 -1.73
C LEU A 293 10.17 25.64 -1.88
N MET A 294 10.50 24.97 -0.77
CA MET A 294 11.19 23.67 -0.82
C MET A 294 10.34 22.59 -1.49
N THR A 295 9.03 22.58 -1.21
CA THR A 295 8.10 21.66 -1.89
C THR A 295 8.09 21.93 -3.39
N ALA A 296 8.02 23.20 -3.80
CA ALA A 296 8.05 23.60 -5.21
C ALA A 296 9.37 23.25 -5.89
N ILE A 297 10.52 23.41 -5.22
CA ILE A 297 11.83 23.03 -5.76
C ILE A 297 11.91 21.52 -5.94
N ILE A 298 11.56 20.73 -4.92
CA ILE A 298 11.64 19.27 -4.97
C ILE A 298 10.69 18.73 -6.03
N VAL A 299 9.41 19.10 -5.98
CA VAL A 299 8.38 18.61 -6.92
C VAL A 299 8.63 19.16 -8.32
N GLY A 300 8.76 20.48 -8.46
CA GLY A 300 8.95 21.14 -9.75
C GLY A 300 10.23 20.69 -10.45
N GLY A 301 11.36 20.62 -9.73
CA GLY A 301 12.61 20.13 -10.28
C GLY A 301 12.54 18.66 -10.71
N SER A 302 11.87 17.81 -9.93
CA SER A 302 11.69 16.40 -10.27
C SER A 302 10.79 16.20 -11.49
N LEU A 303 9.64 16.89 -11.54
CA LEU A 303 8.71 16.76 -12.65
C LEU A 303 9.25 17.39 -13.94
N TYR A 304 10.02 18.48 -13.83
CA TYR A 304 10.67 19.10 -14.99
C TYR A 304 11.71 18.17 -15.60
N GLY A 305 12.53 17.49 -14.78
CA GLY A 305 13.52 16.52 -15.25
C GLY A 305 12.92 15.31 -15.97
N SER A 306 11.63 15.03 -15.74
CA SER A 306 10.89 13.89 -16.29
C SER A 306 9.73 14.30 -17.19
N LEU A 307 9.73 15.55 -17.69
CA LEU A 307 8.60 16.12 -18.39
C LEU A 307 8.23 15.34 -19.65
N ASP A 308 9.23 14.89 -20.41
CA ASP A 308 9.00 14.15 -21.65
C ASP A 308 8.45 12.75 -21.39
N SER A 309 8.99 12.05 -20.37
CA SER A 309 8.45 10.79 -19.86
C SER A 309 6.99 10.93 -19.42
N LEU A 310 6.66 12.02 -18.71
CA LEU A 310 5.30 12.31 -18.25
C LEU A 310 4.34 12.59 -19.41
N LYS A 311 4.76 13.36 -20.42
CA LYS A 311 3.96 13.60 -21.64
C LYS A 311 3.68 12.29 -22.37
N ALA A 312 4.72 11.47 -22.57
CA ALA A 312 4.58 10.17 -23.21
C ALA A 312 3.56 9.29 -22.46
N VAL A 313 3.62 9.24 -21.12
CA VAL A 313 2.63 8.52 -20.30
C VAL A 313 1.21 9.10 -20.45
N MET A 314 1.05 10.43 -20.43
CA MET A 314 -0.28 11.07 -20.60
C MET A 314 -0.90 10.79 -21.97
N ASP A 315 -0.09 10.63 -23.01
CA ASP A 315 -0.54 10.37 -24.39
C ASP A 315 -0.80 8.89 -24.69
N THR A 316 -0.47 7.99 -23.76
CA THR A 316 -0.72 6.54 -23.89
C THR A 316 -2.20 6.21 -24.10
N ALA A 317 -2.45 5.10 -24.79
CA ALA A 317 -3.76 4.47 -24.82
C ALA A 317 -4.19 3.98 -23.43
N TYR A 318 -3.22 3.54 -22.61
CA TYR A 318 -3.43 3.17 -21.21
C TYR A 318 -2.17 3.45 -20.35
N PRO A 319 -2.31 4.07 -19.16
CA PRO A 319 -3.53 4.59 -18.56
C PRO A 319 -3.87 6.05 -18.97
N GLY A 320 -3.04 6.72 -19.78
CA GLY A 320 -3.07 8.17 -20.02
C GLY A 320 -4.44 8.73 -20.45
N LYS A 321 -5.02 8.17 -21.51
CA LYS A 321 -6.31 8.61 -22.06
C LYS A 321 -7.55 8.02 -21.36
N ARG A 322 -7.38 7.31 -20.23
CA ARG A 322 -8.49 6.67 -19.50
C ARG A 322 -9.38 7.72 -18.82
N VAL A 323 -10.70 7.54 -18.91
CA VAL A 323 -11.71 8.35 -18.21
C VAL A 323 -12.65 7.42 -17.43
N SER A 324 -12.81 7.70 -16.13
CA SER A 324 -13.77 7.06 -15.23
C SER A 324 -14.98 7.97 -15.00
N LEU A 325 -16.18 7.40 -14.92
CA LEU A 325 -17.41 8.14 -14.62
C LEU A 325 -18.07 7.69 -13.31
N GLY A 326 -17.49 6.72 -12.59
CA GLY A 326 -18.11 6.10 -11.43
C GLY A 326 -19.22 5.12 -11.83
N GLY A 327 -19.81 4.46 -10.83
CA GLY A 327 -21.03 3.66 -10.99
C GLY A 327 -20.88 2.23 -11.47
N ASP A 328 -19.68 1.79 -11.86
CA ASP A 328 -19.46 0.42 -12.34
C ASP A 328 -19.21 -0.60 -11.21
N MET A 329 -19.27 -0.21 -9.93
CA MET A 329 -19.06 -1.14 -8.83
C MET A 329 -20.31 -1.99 -8.54
N PRO A 330 -20.20 -3.33 -8.50
CA PRO A 330 -21.31 -4.16 -8.06
C PRO A 330 -21.70 -3.84 -6.61
N LYS A 331 -22.98 -3.54 -6.36
CA LYS A 331 -23.47 -3.15 -5.03
C LYS A 331 -23.17 -4.18 -3.93
N ARG A 332 -23.03 -5.46 -4.30
CA ARG A 332 -22.71 -6.57 -3.39
C ARG A 332 -21.25 -6.55 -2.93
N ASP A 333 -20.38 -5.83 -3.64
CA ASP A 333 -18.94 -5.75 -3.38
C ASP A 333 -18.58 -4.55 -2.48
N ILE A 334 -19.58 -3.82 -1.97
CA ILE A 334 -19.36 -2.71 -1.03
C ILE A 334 -18.90 -3.21 0.36
N LEU A 335 -19.16 -4.49 0.69
CA LEU A 335 -18.87 -5.10 2.00
C LEU A 335 -17.78 -6.19 1.94
N LEU A 336 -16.83 -6.07 1.01
CA LEU A 336 -15.75 -7.07 0.85
C LEU A 336 -14.92 -7.30 2.12
N PHE A 337 -14.86 -6.30 3.02
CA PHE A 337 -14.19 -6.41 4.32
C PHE A 337 -14.67 -7.59 5.18
N LEU A 338 -15.89 -8.11 4.95
CA LEU A 338 -16.46 -9.25 5.69
C LEU A 338 -15.63 -10.54 5.53
N THR A 339 -14.80 -10.64 4.49
CA THR A 339 -13.98 -11.82 4.19
C THR A 339 -12.48 -11.62 4.42
N ASN A 340 -12.06 -10.43 4.88
CA ASN A 340 -10.66 -10.07 5.09
C ASN A 340 -9.88 -11.09 5.94
N TRP A 341 -10.53 -11.70 6.94
CA TRP A 341 -9.91 -12.63 7.89
C TRP A 341 -9.41 -13.92 7.23
N LYS A 342 -9.96 -14.27 6.07
CA LYS A 342 -9.69 -15.53 5.37
C LYS A 342 -8.62 -15.37 4.29
N MET A 343 -8.51 -14.16 3.71
CA MET A 343 -7.62 -13.87 2.58
C MET A 343 -6.15 -14.26 2.80
N PRO A 344 -5.54 -14.08 4.00
CA PRO A 344 -4.15 -14.50 4.22
C PRO A 344 -3.94 -16.02 4.21
N PHE A 345 -5.00 -16.82 4.24
CA PHE A 345 -4.92 -18.27 4.36
C PHE A 345 -5.55 -19.01 3.18
N GLN A 346 -6.29 -18.31 2.33
CA GLN A 346 -6.92 -18.90 1.16
C GLN A 346 -7.16 -17.85 0.09
N ASP A 347 -6.75 -18.13 -1.15
CA ASP A 347 -7.02 -17.23 -2.27
C ASP A 347 -8.50 -17.23 -2.67
N VAL A 348 -8.98 -16.05 -3.08
CA VAL A 348 -10.36 -15.88 -3.52
C VAL A 348 -10.52 -16.40 -4.96
N PRO A 349 -11.54 -17.24 -5.25
CA PRO A 349 -11.60 -17.96 -6.53
C PRO A 349 -12.14 -17.15 -7.72
N TYR A 350 -12.65 -15.93 -7.52
CA TYR A 350 -13.34 -15.15 -8.56
C TYR A 350 -12.70 -13.78 -8.82
N SER A 351 -11.66 -13.43 -8.08
CA SER A 351 -10.91 -12.17 -8.21
C SER A 351 -9.52 -12.37 -7.63
N ASN A 352 -8.79 -11.30 -7.40
CA ASN A 352 -7.50 -11.37 -6.71
C ASN A 352 -7.61 -10.72 -5.32
N ASN A 353 -6.86 -11.24 -4.35
CA ASN A 353 -6.98 -10.82 -2.94
C ASN A 353 -6.67 -9.33 -2.76
N SER A 354 -5.73 -8.77 -3.51
CA SER A 354 -5.37 -7.35 -3.43
C SER A 354 -6.55 -6.46 -3.83
N GLU A 355 -7.22 -6.71 -4.96
CA GLU A 355 -8.31 -5.87 -5.45
C GLU A 355 -9.55 -5.89 -4.55
N ILE A 356 -9.81 -6.99 -3.85
CA ILE A 356 -10.96 -7.09 -2.94
C ILE A 356 -10.63 -6.80 -1.47
N SER A 357 -9.36 -6.68 -1.13
CA SER A 357 -8.93 -6.36 0.22
C SER A 357 -9.49 -4.99 0.65
N SER A 358 -9.94 -4.89 1.88
CA SER A 358 -10.62 -3.68 2.37
C SER A 358 -10.28 -3.39 3.84
N PHE A 359 -10.95 -2.41 4.43
CA PHE A 359 -10.77 -1.98 5.81
C PHE A 359 -11.97 -2.42 6.67
N TYR A 360 -11.73 -2.98 7.85
CA TYR A 360 -12.79 -3.12 8.85
C TYR A 360 -13.22 -1.74 9.33
N GLN A 361 -14.52 -1.46 9.33
CA GLN A 361 -15.05 -0.12 9.63
C GLN A 361 -16.49 -0.21 10.18
N LEU A 362 -16.98 0.90 10.75
CA LEU A 362 -18.30 1.05 11.39
C LEU A 362 -19.24 2.01 10.63
N PHE A 363 -18.88 2.49 9.44
CA PHE A 363 -19.71 3.35 8.59
C PHE A 363 -21.15 2.82 8.44
N PHE A 364 -21.37 1.53 8.15
CA PHE A 364 -22.73 0.98 8.00
C PHE A 364 -23.52 0.91 9.32
N VAL A 365 -22.83 0.97 10.46
CA VAL A 365 -23.48 1.17 11.78
C VAL A 365 -23.81 2.65 11.98
N ILE A 366 -22.92 3.54 11.57
CA ILE A 366 -23.06 5.00 11.71
C ILE A 366 -24.13 5.57 10.78
N LEU A 367 -24.27 5.03 9.57
CA LEU A 367 -25.19 5.49 8.53
C LEU A 367 -26.65 5.61 9.01
N PRO A 368 -27.30 4.54 9.51
CA PRO A 368 -28.68 4.63 10.03
C PRO A 368 -28.78 5.48 11.31
N LEU A 369 -27.67 5.69 12.02
CA LEU A 369 -27.61 6.48 13.25
C LEU A 369 -27.29 7.95 13.00
N SER A 370 -26.94 8.33 11.77
CA SER A 370 -26.52 9.68 11.41
C SER A 370 -27.49 10.79 11.85
N PRO A 371 -28.83 10.62 11.86
CA PRO A 371 -29.73 11.64 12.40
C PRO A 371 -29.50 11.88 13.90
N PHE A 372 -29.32 10.83 14.71
CA PHE A 372 -29.06 10.96 16.15
C PHE A 372 -27.69 11.56 16.48
N ILE A 373 -26.73 11.39 15.57
CA ILE A 373 -25.34 11.85 15.71
C ILE A 373 -25.19 13.30 15.26
N PHE A 374 -25.80 13.69 14.13
CA PHE A 374 -25.53 14.96 13.47
C PHE A 374 -26.67 15.97 13.49
N TYR A 375 -27.93 15.56 13.64
CA TYR A 375 -29.06 16.50 13.67
C TYR A 375 -28.88 17.53 14.79
N LYS A 376 -28.82 18.81 14.42
CA LYS A 376 -28.51 19.97 15.29
C LYS A 376 -27.15 19.90 16.01
N LYS A 377 -26.27 18.95 15.68
CA LYS A 377 -24.98 18.69 16.34
C LYS A 377 -23.77 18.73 15.41
N ILE A 378 -23.93 19.10 14.14
CA ILE A 378 -22.86 19.13 13.14
C ILE A 378 -21.62 19.88 13.64
N LYS A 379 -21.81 21.07 14.24
CA LYS A 379 -20.72 21.91 14.72
C LYS A 379 -19.88 21.24 15.82
N GLU A 380 -20.53 20.53 16.74
CA GLU A 380 -19.88 19.80 17.84
C GLU A 380 -19.15 18.54 17.34
N ASN A 381 -19.68 17.96 16.27
CA ASN A 381 -19.26 16.69 15.68
C ASN A 381 -18.59 16.87 14.32
N ILE A 382 -17.98 18.03 14.06
CA ILE A 382 -17.59 18.44 12.70
C ILE A 382 -16.61 17.47 12.02
N TYR A 383 -15.63 16.93 12.76
CA TYR A 383 -14.71 15.91 12.24
C TYR A 383 -15.46 14.65 11.76
N GLY A 384 -16.39 14.16 12.58
CA GLY A 384 -17.21 13.00 12.22
C GLY A 384 -18.16 13.29 11.06
N PHE A 385 -18.75 14.49 11.01
CA PHE A 385 -19.65 14.89 9.94
C PHE A 385 -18.92 14.98 8.59
N VAL A 386 -17.75 15.62 8.55
CA VAL A 386 -16.95 15.75 7.33
C VAL A 386 -16.49 14.39 6.82
N LEU A 387 -15.99 13.51 7.71
CA LEU A 387 -15.61 12.14 7.34
C LEU A 387 -16.83 11.34 6.84
N PHE A 388 -18.00 11.50 7.47
CA PHE A 388 -19.23 10.85 7.06
C PHE A 388 -19.69 11.30 5.66
N VAL A 389 -19.70 12.60 5.38
CA VAL A 389 -20.04 13.16 4.05
C VAL A 389 -19.04 12.69 2.99
N TYR A 390 -17.75 12.66 3.31
CA TYR A 390 -16.73 12.13 2.41
C TYR A 390 -16.96 10.65 2.07
N CYS A 391 -17.27 9.83 3.09
CA CYS A 391 -17.60 8.42 2.88
C CYS A 391 -18.87 8.25 2.03
N LEU A 392 -19.90 9.08 2.27
CA LEU A 392 -21.12 9.08 1.47
C LEU A 392 -20.84 9.44 0.01
N PHE A 393 -20.01 10.45 -0.24
CA PHE A 393 -19.61 10.82 -1.60
C PHE A 393 -18.95 9.65 -2.33
N ASN A 394 -17.98 8.96 -1.68
CA ASN A 394 -17.33 7.80 -2.31
C ASN A 394 -18.32 6.67 -2.61
N LEU A 395 -19.29 6.41 -1.71
CA LEU A 395 -20.34 5.42 -1.97
C LEU A 395 -21.21 5.79 -3.16
N VAL A 396 -21.55 7.06 -3.32
CA VAL A 396 -22.30 7.55 -4.48
C VAL A 396 -21.45 7.43 -5.75
N TRP A 397 -20.17 7.82 -5.71
CA TRP A 397 -19.23 7.65 -6.83
C TRP A 397 -19.14 6.19 -7.28
N MET A 398 -19.02 5.25 -6.35
CA MET A 398 -18.96 3.83 -6.67
C MET A 398 -20.28 3.28 -7.24
N SER A 399 -21.43 3.90 -6.92
CA SER A 399 -22.76 3.35 -7.22
C SER A 399 -23.51 4.04 -8.35
N VAL A 400 -23.09 5.24 -8.76
CA VAL A 400 -23.80 6.10 -9.70
C VAL A 400 -22.82 6.71 -10.69
N GLN A 401 -23.15 6.65 -11.98
CA GLN A 401 -22.40 7.35 -13.03
C GLN A 401 -22.63 8.85 -12.97
N PHE A 402 -21.55 9.62 -13.10
CA PHE A 402 -21.56 11.08 -13.10
C PHE A 402 -21.38 11.65 -14.51
N PRO A 403 -21.89 12.87 -14.78
CA PRO A 403 -21.60 13.56 -16.03
C PRO A 403 -20.10 13.75 -16.26
N THR A 404 -19.63 13.54 -17.48
CA THR A 404 -18.20 13.66 -17.85
C THR A 404 -17.60 15.02 -17.48
N ILE A 405 -18.37 16.11 -17.60
CA ILE A 405 -17.92 17.46 -17.22
C ILE A 405 -17.61 17.51 -15.72
N PHE A 406 -18.50 16.97 -14.89
CA PHE A 406 -18.28 16.91 -13.45
C PHE A 406 -17.04 16.06 -13.11
N ALA A 407 -16.93 14.87 -13.68
CA ALA A 407 -15.79 13.98 -13.44
C ALA A 407 -14.45 14.63 -13.83
N LYS A 408 -14.39 15.31 -14.99
CA LYS A 408 -13.18 16.00 -15.45
C LYS A 408 -12.84 17.22 -14.60
N LEU A 409 -13.81 18.09 -14.30
CA LEU A 409 -13.58 19.31 -13.49
C LEU A 409 -13.13 19.00 -12.07
N THR A 410 -13.65 17.91 -11.48
CA THR A 410 -13.27 17.47 -10.13
C THR A 410 -12.07 16.54 -10.12
N LEU A 411 -11.48 16.23 -11.29
CA LEU A 411 -10.41 15.24 -11.49
C LEU A 411 -10.81 13.79 -11.11
N TRP A 412 -12.06 13.54 -10.71
CA TRP A 412 -12.56 12.19 -10.45
C TRP A 412 -12.62 11.33 -11.72
N SER A 413 -12.48 11.92 -12.91
CA SER A 413 -12.24 11.18 -14.15
C SER A 413 -11.02 10.27 -14.10
N TYR A 414 -10.09 10.50 -13.18
CA TYR A 414 -8.93 9.63 -12.98
C TYR A 414 -9.16 8.47 -12.00
N VAL A 415 -10.31 8.42 -11.32
CA VAL A 415 -10.56 7.57 -10.15
C VAL A 415 -11.49 6.40 -10.53
N PRO A 416 -10.95 5.18 -10.75
CA PRO A 416 -11.76 3.99 -10.86
C PRO A 416 -12.48 3.69 -9.54
N GLU A 417 -13.61 3.03 -9.61
CA GLU A 417 -14.48 2.71 -8.50
C GLU A 417 -13.77 1.85 -7.44
N GLN A 418 -12.93 0.89 -7.88
CA GLN A 418 -12.15 0.05 -6.97
C GLN A 418 -11.16 0.88 -6.13
N ARG A 419 -10.59 1.95 -6.70
CA ARG A 419 -9.67 2.85 -5.96
C ARG A 419 -10.44 3.79 -5.02
N ALA A 420 -11.66 4.20 -5.38
CA ALA A 420 -12.56 4.90 -4.47
C ALA A 420 -12.92 4.03 -3.25
N MET A 421 -13.07 2.71 -3.39
CA MET A 421 -13.33 1.79 -2.27
C MET A 421 -12.20 1.84 -1.22
N LEU A 422 -10.94 1.87 -1.65
CA LEU A 422 -9.80 1.98 -0.74
C LEU A 422 -9.84 3.29 0.04
N SER A 423 -10.13 4.40 -0.64
CA SER A 423 -10.24 5.72 0.00
C SER A 423 -11.43 5.81 0.96
N PHE A 424 -12.58 5.25 0.57
CA PHE A 424 -13.75 5.08 1.43
C PHE A 424 -13.39 4.28 2.69
N GLY A 425 -12.78 3.11 2.53
CA GLY A 425 -12.45 2.22 3.65
C GLY A 425 -11.51 2.89 4.64
N PHE A 426 -10.47 3.57 4.15
CA PHE A 426 -9.54 4.33 5.00
C PHE A 426 -10.24 5.46 5.76
N ALA A 427 -11.03 6.30 5.08
CA ALA A 427 -11.80 7.36 5.73
C ALA A 427 -12.84 6.82 6.73
N ALA A 428 -13.44 5.67 6.43
CA ALA A 428 -14.39 4.99 7.30
C ALA A 428 -13.73 4.44 8.57
N VAL A 429 -12.45 4.03 8.54
CA VAL A 429 -11.67 3.70 9.76
C VAL A 429 -11.49 4.94 10.63
N LEU A 430 -11.09 6.08 10.04
CA LEU A 430 -10.96 7.34 10.79
C LEU A 430 -12.30 7.78 11.42
N LEU A 431 -13.40 7.63 10.66
CA LEU A 431 -14.75 7.88 11.16
C LEU A 431 -15.13 6.93 12.30
N SER A 432 -14.72 5.66 12.22
CA SER A 432 -14.96 4.64 13.24
C SER A 432 -14.24 4.96 14.54
N LEU A 433 -12.96 5.36 14.47
CA LEU A 433 -12.19 5.83 15.62
C LEU A 433 -12.86 7.04 16.29
N TRP A 434 -13.27 8.03 15.49
CA TRP A 434 -14.01 9.19 15.99
C TRP A 434 -15.34 8.80 16.64
N PHE A 435 -16.06 7.83 16.08
CA PHE A 435 -17.35 7.38 16.59
C PHE A 435 -17.22 6.61 17.90
N ILE A 436 -16.18 5.77 18.03
CA ILE A 436 -15.85 5.08 19.28
C ILE A 436 -15.56 6.12 20.38
N ASP A 437 -14.77 7.16 20.09
CA ASP A 437 -14.52 8.26 21.02
C ASP A 437 -15.82 8.98 21.43
N TYR A 438 -16.68 9.28 20.45
CA TYR A 438 -17.99 9.90 20.67
C TYR A 438 -18.87 9.10 21.63
N LEU A 439 -18.94 7.77 21.45
CA LEU A 439 -19.74 6.91 22.32
C LEU A 439 -19.12 6.70 23.71
N TRP A 440 -17.81 6.45 23.77
CA TRP A 440 -17.15 5.98 24.99
C TRP A 440 -16.67 7.11 25.89
N ASN A 441 -16.03 8.13 25.33
CA ASN A 441 -15.38 9.19 26.12
C ASN A 441 -16.29 10.40 26.26
N ARG A 442 -16.96 10.81 25.17
CA ARG A 442 -17.98 11.88 25.22
C ARG A 442 -19.31 11.39 25.80
N GLN A 443 -19.38 10.09 26.10
CA GLN A 443 -20.52 9.41 26.70
C GLN A 443 -21.85 9.64 25.96
N ALA A 444 -21.81 9.83 24.64
CA ALA A 444 -23.00 10.08 23.85
C ALA A 444 -24.04 8.96 24.06
N LYS A 445 -25.31 9.37 24.16
CA LYS A 445 -26.45 8.47 24.33
C LYS A 445 -27.17 8.34 22.99
N ILE A 446 -27.20 7.12 22.46
CA ILE A 446 -28.04 6.74 21.32
C ILE A 446 -29.18 5.88 21.86
N PRO A 447 -30.46 6.16 21.51
CA PRO A 447 -31.59 5.39 21.99
C PRO A 447 -31.42 3.89 21.74
N MET A 448 -31.88 3.06 22.68
CA MET A 448 -31.69 1.60 22.59
C MET A 448 -32.29 1.01 21.33
N MET A 449 -33.50 1.43 20.97
CA MET A 449 -34.18 0.97 19.76
C MET A 449 -33.45 1.40 18.48
N ALA A 450 -32.79 2.57 18.48
CA ALA A 450 -32.06 3.04 17.31
C ALA A 450 -30.80 2.18 17.05
N TRP A 451 -29.99 1.91 18.09
CA TRP A 451 -28.80 1.08 17.88
C TRP A 451 -29.13 -0.41 17.71
N LEU A 452 -30.22 -0.92 18.30
CA LEU A 452 -30.74 -2.26 18.00
C LEU A 452 -31.25 -2.37 16.54
N GLY A 453 -31.92 -1.33 16.04
CA GLY A 453 -32.31 -1.24 14.63
C GLY A 453 -31.09 -1.23 13.70
N ALA A 454 -30.05 -0.46 14.04
CA ALA A 454 -28.79 -0.45 13.29
C ALA A 454 -28.09 -1.83 13.32
N LEU A 455 -28.09 -2.51 14.47
CA LEU A 455 -27.58 -3.88 14.60
C LEU A 455 -28.35 -4.84 13.68
N GLY A 456 -29.68 -4.86 13.77
CA GLY A 456 -30.53 -5.74 12.95
C GLY A 456 -30.34 -5.49 11.45
N LEU A 457 -30.27 -4.22 11.05
CA LEU A 457 -30.00 -3.84 9.67
C LEU A 457 -28.64 -4.37 9.18
N ASN A 458 -27.57 -4.22 9.98
CA ASN A 458 -26.23 -4.70 9.60
C ASN A 458 -26.19 -6.24 9.54
N VAL A 459 -26.81 -6.95 10.48
CA VAL A 459 -26.88 -8.42 10.45
C VAL A 459 -27.60 -8.93 9.20
N VAL A 460 -28.76 -8.35 8.86
CA VAL A 460 -29.52 -8.72 7.65
C VAL A 460 -28.72 -8.40 6.40
N LEU A 461 -28.11 -7.21 6.34
CA LEU A 461 -27.30 -6.78 5.19
C LEU A 461 -26.09 -7.70 4.98
N TYR A 462 -25.36 -8.04 6.06
CA TYR A 462 -24.19 -8.89 5.98
C TYR A 462 -24.57 -10.32 5.57
N PHE A 463 -25.66 -10.85 6.13
CA PHE A 463 -26.20 -12.14 5.72
C PHE A 463 -26.55 -12.14 4.23
N PHE A 464 -27.28 -11.12 3.76
CA PHE A 464 -27.67 -11.02 2.37
C PHE A 464 -26.47 -10.99 1.43
N VAL A 465 -25.46 -10.16 1.72
CA VAL A 465 -24.26 -10.05 0.89
C VAL A 465 -23.42 -11.33 0.89
N LEU A 466 -23.24 -11.97 2.06
CA LEU A 466 -22.49 -13.22 2.17
C LEU A 466 -23.22 -14.43 1.57
N TYR A 467 -24.55 -14.40 1.52
CA TYR A 467 -25.36 -15.51 1.01
C TYR A 467 -25.69 -15.41 -0.48
N THR A 468 -25.81 -14.19 -1.02
CA THR A 468 -26.26 -13.95 -2.41
C THR A 468 -25.19 -13.36 -3.33
N GLY A 469 -24.10 -12.83 -2.80
CA GLY A 469 -23.01 -12.24 -3.59
C GLY A 469 -21.89 -13.22 -3.96
N ASN A 470 -20.89 -12.73 -4.69
CA ASN A 470 -19.69 -13.51 -5.07
C ASN A 470 -18.93 -14.04 -3.84
N LEU A 471 -19.01 -13.33 -2.71
CA LEU A 471 -18.44 -13.80 -1.44
C LEU A 471 -18.94 -15.19 -1.05
N ARG A 472 -20.16 -15.59 -1.45
CA ARG A 472 -20.71 -16.92 -1.19
C ARG A 472 -19.85 -18.05 -1.79
N LEU A 473 -19.15 -17.79 -2.89
CA LEU A 473 -18.22 -18.74 -3.51
C LEU A 473 -16.98 -18.97 -2.65
N TYR A 474 -16.69 -18.05 -1.72
CA TYR A 474 -15.51 -18.06 -0.87
C TYR A 474 -15.81 -18.43 0.59
N VAL A 475 -17.05 -18.29 1.06
CA VAL A 475 -17.43 -18.56 2.47
C VAL A 475 -18.36 -19.77 2.62
N THR A 476 -18.08 -20.61 3.61
CA THR A 476 -18.96 -21.72 4.02
C THR A 476 -20.16 -21.23 4.84
N ARG A 477 -21.15 -22.09 5.12
CA ARG A 477 -22.28 -21.70 6.01
C ARG A 477 -21.79 -21.36 7.43
N MET A 478 -20.77 -22.06 7.92
CA MET A 478 -20.17 -21.80 9.22
C MET A 478 -19.39 -20.49 9.24
N ASP A 479 -18.68 -20.16 8.15
CA ASP A 479 -18.01 -18.87 7.98
C ASP A 479 -19.02 -17.72 8.09
N ILE A 480 -20.19 -17.85 7.43
CA ILE A 480 -21.26 -16.85 7.49
C ILE A 480 -21.73 -16.66 8.94
N ILE A 481 -22.07 -17.76 9.63
CA ILE A 481 -22.51 -17.71 11.04
C ILE A 481 -21.43 -17.05 11.91
N GLY A 482 -20.17 -17.45 11.75
CA GLY A 482 -19.04 -16.89 12.49
C GLY A 482 -18.90 -15.38 12.29
N VAL A 483 -18.95 -14.91 11.03
CA VAL A 483 -18.89 -13.47 10.71
C VAL A 483 -20.05 -12.71 11.33
N LEU A 484 -21.29 -13.24 11.27
CA LEU A 484 -22.46 -12.60 11.86
C LEU A 484 -22.40 -12.54 13.39
N VAL A 485 -21.88 -13.59 14.04
CA VAL A 485 -21.69 -13.62 15.50
C VAL A 485 -20.63 -12.59 15.90
N VAL A 486 -19.48 -12.57 15.23
CA VAL A 486 -18.40 -11.61 15.53
C VAL A 486 -18.88 -10.17 15.31
N ALA A 487 -19.57 -9.89 14.21
CA ALA A 487 -20.14 -8.57 13.94
C ALA A 487 -21.15 -8.16 15.03
N THR A 488 -22.03 -9.09 15.44
CA THR A 488 -23.01 -8.86 16.51
C THR A 488 -22.32 -8.55 17.84
N VAL A 489 -21.32 -9.36 18.22
CA VAL A 489 -20.53 -9.15 19.45
C VAL A 489 -19.84 -7.80 19.43
N LEU A 490 -19.22 -7.42 18.31
CA LEU A 490 -18.57 -6.11 18.16
C LEU A 490 -19.58 -4.95 18.32
N ILE A 491 -20.71 -4.99 17.63
CA ILE A 491 -21.72 -3.92 17.71
C ILE A 491 -22.32 -3.83 19.12
N VAL A 492 -22.66 -4.97 19.75
CA VAL A 492 -23.18 -4.98 21.13
C VAL A 492 -22.12 -4.47 22.11
N ALA A 493 -20.87 -4.94 22.01
CA ALA A 493 -19.77 -4.50 22.86
C ALA A 493 -19.49 -3.00 22.71
N LEU A 494 -19.60 -2.45 21.49
CA LEU A 494 -19.46 -1.03 21.22
C LEU A 494 -20.49 -0.19 22.01
N PHE A 495 -21.78 -0.51 21.87
CA PHE A 495 -22.87 0.26 22.50
C PHE A 495 -23.00 0.01 24.00
N LYS A 496 -22.76 -1.21 24.47
CA LYS A 496 -22.69 -1.55 25.90
C LYS A 496 -21.39 -1.08 26.56
N ARG A 497 -20.45 -0.54 25.79
CA ARG A 497 -19.15 -0.06 26.25
C ARG A 497 -18.33 -1.16 26.94
N TRP A 498 -18.42 -2.39 26.44
CA TRP A 498 -17.56 -3.50 26.83
C TRP A 498 -16.18 -3.32 26.17
N ARG A 499 -15.48 -2.24 26.57
CA ARG A 499 -14.30 -1.69 25.87
C ARG A 499 -13.23 -2.75 25.63
N THR A 500 -12.89 -3.53 26.66
CA THR A 500 -11.87 -4.57 26.57
C THR A 500 -12.26 -5.65 25.55
N LEU A 501 -13.49 -6.16 25.62
CA LEU A 501 -13.98 -7.16 24.67
C LEU A 501 -13.98 -6.63 23.24
N PHE A 502 -14.51 -5.41 23.03
CA PHE A 502 -14.52 -4.78 21.70
C PHE A 502 -13.11 -4.67 21.13
N VAL A 503 -12.16 -4.14 21.91
CA VAL A 503 -10.78 -3.94 21.48
C VAL A 503 -10.10 -5.27 21.20
N LEU A 504 -10.26 -6.28 22.06
CA LEU A 504 -9.65 -7.60 21.85
C LEU A 504 -10.18 -8.29 20.59
N VAL A 505 -11.50 -8.30 20.39
CA VAL A 505 -12.11 -8.92 19.20
C VAL A 505 -11.70 -8.17 17.94
N LEU A 506 -11.76 -6.83 17.95
CA LEU A 506 -11.38 -6.01 16.80
C LEU A 506 -9.90 -6.16 16.44
N LEU A 507 -9.00 -6.09 17.44
CA LEU A 507 -7.57 -6.31 17.22
C LEU A 507 -7.29 -7.73 16.73
N GLY A 508 -7.95 -8.74 17.28
CA GLY A 508 -7.84 -10.13 16.83
C GLY A 508 -8.12 -10.26 15.34
N ILE A 509 -9.26 -9.75 14.86
CA ILE A 509 -9.63 -9.85 13.43
C ILE A 509 -8.73 -9.02 12.52
N ILE A 510 -8.23 -7.87 12.98
CA ILE A 510 -7.29 -7.04 12.22
C ILE A 510 -5.96 -7.76 12.08
N MET A 511 -5.41 -8.28 13.18
CA MET A 511 -4.12 -8.98 13.16
C MET A 511 -4.18 -10.24 12.31
N VAL A 512 -5.24 -11.04 12.43
CA VAL A 512 -5.45 -12.22 11.58
C VAL A 512 -5.53 -11.84 10.10
N SER A 513 -6.26 -10.77 9.76
CA SER A 513 -6.42 -10.30 8.37
C SER A 513 -5.19 -9.67 7.75
N GLY A 514 -4.30 -9.07 8.55
CA GLY A 514 -3.20 -8.23 8.03
C GLY A 514 -1.80 -8.75 8.33
N ALA A 515 -1.54 -9.22 9.54
CA ALA A 515 -0.18 -9.56 9.99
C ALA A 515 0.40 -10.79 9.28
N PHE A 516 -0.44 -11.64 8.70
CA PHE A 516 -0.06 -12.86 7.98
C PHE A 516 -0.04 -12.68 6.44
N VAL A 517 -0.29 -11.48 5.93
CA VAL A 517 -0.27 -11.22 4.48
C VAL A 517 1.16 -11.21 3.95
N ASN A 518 2.03 -10.45 4.60
CA ASN A 518 3.42 -10.27 4.20
C ASN A 518 4.30 -11.35 4.86
N PRO A 519 5.19 -12.03 4.11
CA PRO A 519 6.16 -12.94 4.70
C PRO A 519 7.18 -12.19 5.56
N ILE A 520 8.06 -12.93 6.24
CA ILE A 520 9.28 -12.41 6.86
C ILE A 520 10.44 -13.10 6.16
N SER A 521 11.27 -12.32 5.49
CA SER A 521 12.42 -12.79 4.71
C SER A 521 13.68 -12.01 5.07
N ARG A 522 14.84 -12.54 4.65
CA ARG A 522 16.14 -11.94 4.91
C ARG A 522 16.99 -11.79 3.65
N GLY A 523 17.52 -10.59 3.45
CA GLY A 523 18.46 -10.30 2.35
C GLY A 523 17.86 -10.55 0.97
N VAL A 524 18.71 -10.65 -0.05
CA VAL A 524 18.28 -10.75 -1.46
C VAL A 524 18.74 -12.03 -2.15
N SER A 525 19.14 -13.06 -1.39
CA SER A 525 19.63 -14.32 -1.95
C SER A 525 18.58 -15.07 -2.77
N ALA A 526 17.28 -14.82 -2.54
CA ALA A 526 16.18 -15.28 -3.40
C ALA A 526 16.36 -14.92 -4.89
N VAL A 527 17.16 -13.88 -5.19
CA VAL A 527 17.55 -13.50 -6.54
C VAL A 527 19.05 -13.76 -6.75
N TYR A 528 19.90 -13.09 -5.99
CA TYR A 528 21.35 -13.08 -6.25
C TYR A 528 22.10 -14.32 -5.76
N GLY A 529 21.46 -15.17 -4.96
CA GLY A 529 22.04 -16.45 -4.54
C GLY A 529 21.77 -17.60 -5.51
N LYS A 530 21.09 -17.33 -6.63
CA LYS A 530 20.66 -18.34 -7.61
C LYS A 530 21.76 -18.64 -8.62
N LYS A 531 21.88 -19.90 -9.03
CA LYS A 531 22.84 -20.31 -10.05
C LYS A 531 22.65 -19.54 -11.36
N LEU A 532 21.40 -19.45 -11.84
CA LEU A 532 21.09 -18.67 -13.04
C LEU A 532 21.56 -17.21 -12.92
N ALA A 533 21.39 -16.58 -11.75
CA ALA A 533 21.87 -15.22 -11.53
C ALA A 533 23.40 -15.12 -11.56
N VAL A 534 24.10 -16.08 -10.95
CA VAL A 534 25.57 -16.16 -10.99
C VAL A 534 26.07 -16.28 -12.43
N GLU A 535 25.47 -17.16 -13.23
CA GLU A 535 25.85 -17.35 -14.64
C GLU A 535 25.62 -16.08 -15.49
N VAL A 536 24.46 -15.43 -15.33
CA VAL A 536 24.18 -14.16 -16.02
C VAL A 536 25.17 -13.07 -15.60
N GLU A 537 25.49 -12.96 -14.32
CA GLU A 537 26.49 -11.99 -13.82
C GLU A 537 27.89 -12.29 -14.36
N GLU A 538 28.29 -13.56 -14.47
CA GLU A 538 29.58 -13.95 -15.04
C GLU A 538 29.68 -13.64 -16.53
N ILE A 539 28.62 -13.90 -17.30
CA ILE A 539 28.55 -13.56 -18.72
C ILE A 539 28.63 -12.03 -18.87
N ASN A 540 27.83 -11.28 -18.13
CA ASN A 540 27.83 -9.81 -18.22
C ASN A 540 29.17 -9.18 -17.79
N LYS A 541 29.92 -9.81 -16.88
CA LYS A 541 31.29 -9.37 -16.54
C LYS A 541 32.28 -9.58 -17.69
N LYS A 542 32.11 -10.65 -18.47
CA LYS A 542 32.98 -10.98 -19.61
C LYS A 542 32.61 -10.20 -20.87
N ASP A 543 31.32 -9.95 -21.08
CA ASP A 543 30.77 -9.26 -22.23
C ASP A 543 29.69 -8.24 -21.79
N PRO A 544 30.11 -7.09 -21.25
CA PRO A 544 29.20 -6.10 -20.68
C PRO A 544 28.44 -5.30 -21.75
N ASN A 545 27.33 -4.69 -21.34
CA ASN A 545 26.50 -3.78 -22.16
C ASN A 545 25.88 -4.44 -23.40
N GLN A 546 25.72 -5.76 -23.39
CA GLN A 546 25.01 -6.49 -24.44
C GLN A 546 23.51 -6.49 -24.16
N LEU A 547 22.71 -6.61 -25.22
CA LEU A 547 21.26 -6.69 -25.11
C LEU A 547 20.81 -8.14 -24.87
N TRP A 548 19.99 -8.32 -23.85
CA TRP A 548 19.43 -9.59 -23.42
C TRP A 548 17.94 -9.66 -23.68
N VAL A 549 17.42 -10.87 -23.81
CA VAL A 549 15.99 -11.13 -23.81
C VAL A 549 15.66 -12.30 -22.89
N GLY A 550 14.49 -12.25 -22.24
CA GLY A 550 14.07 -13.30 -21.31
C GLY A 550 12.62 -13.72 -21.54
N GLU A 551 12.37 -15.01 -21.72
CA GLU A 551 11.00 -15.55 -21.75
C GLU A 551 10.37 -15.60 -20.35
N ARG A 552 9.04 -15.78 -20.29
CA ARG A 552 8.26 -15.87 -19.04
C ARG A 552 8.50 -14.63 -18.16
N LEU A 553 8.76 -14.81 -16.87
CA LEU A 553 8.95 -13.71 -15.91
C LEU A 553 10.37 -13.11 -15.94
N MET A 554 11.25 -13.55 -16.84
CA MET A 554 12.64 -13.06 -16.89
C MET A 554 12.73 -11.57 -17.23
N TYR A 555 11.67 -10.96 -17.78
CA TYR A 555 11.56 -9.50 -17.94
C TYR A 555 11.71 -8.72 -16.62
N GLY A 556 11.34 -9.33 -15.49
CA GLY A 556 11.56 -8.74 -14.16
C GLY A 556 12.82 -9.25 -13.47
N TYR A 557 13.31 -10.44 -13.86
CA TYR A 557 14.48 -11.07 -13.23
C TYR A 557 15.80 -10.49 -13.72
N LEU A 558 16.00 -10.46 -15.03
CA LEU A 558 17.25 -10.04 -15.66
C LEU A 558 17.65 -8.60 -15.31
N PRO A 559 16.73 -7.61 -15.32
CA PRO A 559 17.13 -6.24 -15.00
C PRO A 559 17.63 -6.07 -13.55
N MET A 560 17.21 -6.94 -12.61
CA MET A 560 17.76 -6.92 -11.24
C MET A 560 19.25 -7.22 -11.19
N LEU A 561 19.75 -8.00 -12.16
CA LEU A 561 21.15 -8.36 -12.30
C LEU A 561 21.97 -7.27 -13.01
N GLY A 562 21.32 -6.18 -13.42
CA GLY A 562 21.97 -5.05 -14.08
C GLY A 562 22.30 -5.27 -15.55
N VAL A 563 21.72 -6.29 -16.20
CA VAL A 563 21.87 -6.50 -17.66
C VAL A 563 20.84 -5.69 -18.44
N HIS A 564 21.23 -5.21 -19.62
CA HIS A 564 20.33 -4.48 -20.52
C HIS A 564 19.38 -5.44 -21.21
N THR A 565 18.08 -5.21 -21.07
CA THR A 565 17.06 -6.12 -21.60
C THR A 565 16.16 -5.46 -22.64
N PHE A 566 15.83 -6.23 -23.68
CA PHE A 566 14.79 -5.87 -24.65
C PHE A 566 13.43 -5.71 -23.94
N ASN A 567 13.10 -6.69 -23.09
CA ASN A 567 11.84 -6.74 -22.39
C ASN A 567 11.95 -6.43 -20.90
N GLY A 568 10.89 -5.87 -20.34
CA GLY A 568 10.83 -5.38 -18.98
C GLY A 568 9.44 -4.82 -18.67
N VAL A 569 9.33 -4.07 -17.57
CA VAL A 569 8.14 -3.24 -17.34
C VAL A 569 8.42 -1.84 -17.87
N ALA A 570 7.68 -1.42 -18.89
CA ALA A 570 7.75 -0.10 -19.45
C ALA A 570 6.73 0.82 -18.77
N PHE A 571 7.21 1.77 -17.96
CA PHE A 571 6.41 2.88 -17.45
C PHE A 571 6.13 3.91 -18.52
N THR A 572 7.17 4.25 -19.27
CA THR A 572 7.09 5.11 -20.43
C THR A 572 7.15 4.22 -21.67
N PRO A 573 6.15 4.29 -22.59
CA PRO A 573 6.21 3.55 -23.83
C PRO A 573 7.32 4.08 -24.72
N ASP A 574 7.90 3.20 -25.51
CA ASP A 574 8.91 3.54 -26.51
C ASP A 574 8.39 3.15 -27.89
N LEU A 575 7.78 4.10 -28.61
CA LEU A 575 7.13 3.82 -29.89
C LEU A 575 8.12 3.46 -31.01
N GLU A 576 9.36 3.94 -30.91
CA GLU A 576 10.40 3.72 -31.91
C GLU A 576 10.95 2.29 -31.83
N ALA A 577 11.11 1.76 -30.60
CA ALA A 577 11.50 0.37 -30.37
C ALA A 577 10.62 -0.66 -31.07
N TRP A 578 9.35 -0.35 -31.36
CA TRP A 578 8.42 -1.31 -31.97
C TRP A 578 8.41 -1.29 -33.50
N LYS A 579 9.06 -0.32 -34.15
CA LYS A 579 9.08 -0.21 -35.62
C LYS A 579 9.57 -1.48 -36.34
N PRO A 580 10.60 -2.22 -35.86
CA PRO A 580 10.99 -3.48 -36.48
C PRO A 580 9.88 -4.54 -36.48
N LEU A 581 8.99 -4.56 -35.48
CA LEU A 581 7.89 -5.52 -35.38
C LEU A 581 6.59 -4.99 -36.01
N ASP A 582 6.39 -3.67 -36.05
CA ASP A 582 5.24 -3.01 -36.68
C ASP A 582 5.66 -1.81 -37.57
N PRO A 583 6.27 -2.05 -38.75
CA PRO A 583 6.77 -0.97 -39.61
C PRO A 583 5.68 -0.03 -40.13
N LYS A 584 4.42 -0.48 -40.13
CA LYS A 584 3.26 0.29 -40.62
C LYS A 584 2.47 0.95 -39.49
N GLY A 585 2.83 0.74 -38.23
CA GLY A 585 2.16 1.30 -37.05
C GLY A 585 0.73 0.78 -36.82
N LYS A 586 0.36 -0.38 -37.39
CA LYS A 586 -1.00 -0.94 -37.30
C LYS A 586 -1.37 -1.38 -35.89
N ASP A 587 -0.38 -1.79 -35.11
CA ASP A 587 -0.49 -2.33 -33.77
C ASP A 587 -0.07 -1.30 -32.71
N THR A 588 0.07 -0.02 -33.06
CA THR A 588 0.41 1.07 -32.11
C THR A 588 -0.46 1.06 -30.85
N PHE A 589 -1.75 0.70 -30.98
CA PHE A 589 -2.63 0.58 -29.83
C PHE A 589 -2.15 -0.48 -28.82
N ILE A 590 -1.49 -1.55 -29.26
CA ILE A 590 -0.98 -2.62 -28.40
C ILE A 590 0.19 -2.11 -27.55
N TYR A 591 1.20 -1.46 -28.14
CA TYR A 591 2.42 -1.11 -27.42
C TYR A 591 2.46 0.33 -26.86
N ASN A 592 1.55 1.23 -27.27
CA ASN A 592 1.46 2.58 -26.70
C ASN A 592 0.76 2.60 -25.31
N ARG A 593 1.41 2.00 -24.30
CA ARG A 593 0.88 1.88 -22.94
C ARG A 593 1.97 1.63 -21.89
N TYR A 594 1.59 1.78 -20.62
CA TYR A 594 2.26 1.06 -19.53
C TYR A 594 2.16 -0.44 -19.79
N ALA A 595 3.28 -1.16 -19.85
CA ALA A 595 3.31 -2.56 -20.25
C ALA A 595 4.32 -3.42 -19.50
N HIS A 596 3.87 -4.57 -19.01
CA HIS A 596 4.68 -5.76 -18.83
C HIS A 596 4.96 -6.36 -20.20
N ILE A 597 6.20 -6.24 -20.66
CA ILE A 597 6.63 -6.74 -21.97
C ILE A 597 7.10 -8.18 -21.78
N ASN A 598 6.33 -9.13 -22.26
CA ASN A 598 6.72 -10.54 -22.31
C ASN A 598 7.30 -10.85 -23.69
N VAL A 599 8.20 -11.83 -23.75
CA VAL A 599 8.76 -12.29 -25.02
C VAL A 599 8.56 -13.78 -25.18
N GLU A 600 8.35 -14.20 -26.43
CA GLU A 600 8.49 -15.57 -26.90
C GLU A 600 9.47 -15.59 -28.06
N VAL A 601 10.51 -16.43 -28.00
CA VAL A 601 11.46 -16.58 -29.11
C VAL A 601 10.95 -17.62 -30.10
N GLY A 602 10.84 -17.28 -31.38
CA GLY A 602 10.39 -18.19 -32.42
C GLY A 602 9.55 -17.50 -33.52
N ASN A 603 8.96 -18.32 -34.38
CA ASN A 603 8.27 -17.88 -35.59
C ASN A 603 6.73 -17.81 -35.44
N GLN A 604 6.21 -17.71 -34.21
CA GLN A 604 4.78 -17.72 -33.97
C GLN A 604 4.13 -16.38 -34.31
N THR A 605 2.86 -16.43 -34.73
CA THR A 605 2.04 -15.27 -35.07
C THR A 605 0.78 -15.21 -34.18
N PRO A 606 0.26 -14.01 -33.84
CA PRO A 606 0.71 -12.69 -34.27
C PRO A 606 2.02 -12.25 -33.56
N VAL A 607 2.78 -11.38 -34.21
CA VAL A 607 4.09 -10.91 -33.69
C VAL A 607 3.93 -10.06 -32.42
N LEU A 608 2.85 -9.27 -32.34
CA LEU A 608 2.46 -8.50 -31.16
C LEU A 608 1.06 -8.90 -30.72
N GLU A 609 0.89 -9.09 -29.42
CA GLU A 609 -0.40 -9.46 -28.83
C GLU A 609 -0.65 -8.71 -27.53
N LEU A 610 -1.86 -8.20 -27.36
CA LEU A 610 -2.32 -7.59 -26.12
C LEU A 610 -2.99 -8.63 -25.23
N MET A 611 -2.31 -9.03 -24.16
CA MET A 611 -2.82 -10.04 -23.22
C MET A 611 -3.78 -9.45 -22.19
N GLN A 612 -3.40 -8.29 -21.64
CA GLN A 612 -4.16 -7.56 -20.62
C GLN A 612 -4.01 -6.06 -20.86
N LYS A 613 -4.70 -5.22 -20.06
CA LYS A 613 -4.62 -3.76 -20.21
C LYS A 613 -3.18 -3.23 -20.10
N ASP A 614 -2.33 -3.93 -19.37
CA ASP A 614 -0.95 -3.59 -19.05
C ASP A 614 0.04 -4.73 -19.36
N ALA A 615 -0.33 -5.72 -20.18
CA ALA A 615 0.58 -6.81 -20.54
C ALA A 615 0.53 -7.11 -22.04
N ILE A 616 1.70 -7.18 -22.65
CA ILE A 616 1.86 -7.53 -24.07
C ILE A 616 2.81 -8.73 -24.22
N ILE A 617 2.69 -9.45 -25.33
CA ILE A 617 3.67 -10.42 -25.78
C ILE A 617 4.26 -9.92 -27.10
N ALA A 618 5.59 -9.91 -27.19
CA ALA A 618 6.36 -9.69 -28.40
C ALA A 618 7.05 -10.98 -28.82
N ARG A 619 6.79 -11.45 -30.04
CA ARG A 619 7.33 -12.70 -30.56
C ARG A 619 8.49 -12.41 -31.50
N LEU A 620 9.68 -12.91 -31.15
CA LEU A 620 10.93 -12.57 -31.84
C LEU A 620 11.44 -13.77 -32.62
N SER A 621 11.39 -13.69 -33.96
CA SER A 621 12.06 -14.65 -34.83
C SER A 621 13.59 -14.51 -34.75
N PRO A 622 14.38 -15.50 -35.19
CA PRO A 622 15.84 -15.37 -35.27
C PRO A 622 16.28 -14.07 -35.97
N GLU A 623 15.64 -13.72 -37.09
CA GLU A 623 15.95 -12.50 -37.84
C GLU A 623 15.65 -11.24 -37.03
N LYS A 624 14.58 -11.25 -36.24
CA LYS A 624 14.25 -10.12 -35.35
C LYS A 624 15.21 -10.02 -34.17
N LEU A 625 15.68 -11.13 -33.63
CA LEU A 625 16.74 -11.11 -32.61
C LEU A 625 18.01 -10.42 -33.16
N LYS A 626 18.40 -10.75 -34.40
CA LYS A 626 19.51 -10.09 -35.09
C LYS A 626 19.24 -8.61 -35.38
N GLU A 627 18.06 -8.25 -35.88
CA GLU A 627 17.68 -6.86 -36.19
C GLU A 627 17.70 -5.95 -34.95
N TYR A 628 17.38 -6.49 -33.78
CA TYR A 628 17.49 -5.78 -32.50
C TYR A 628 18.87 -5.87 -31.84
N GLU A 629 19.83 -6.56 -32.46
CA GLU A 629 21.17 -6.80 -31.90
C GLU A 629 21.13 -7.52 -30.53
N ILE A 630 20.14 -8.40 -30.34
CA ILE A 630 20.02 -9.22 -29.12
C ILE A 630 21.08 -10.32 -29.17
N LYS A 631 21.97 -10.31 -28.17
CA LYS A 631 23.11 -11.24 -28.10
C LYS A 631 22.89 -12.41 -27.18
N TYR A 632 22.07 -12.24 -26.13
CA TYR A 632 21.83 -13.26 -25.13
C TYR A 632 20.34 -13.50 -24.89
N ALA A 633 19.95 -14.76 -24.71
CA ALA A 633 18.58 -15.14 -24.45
C ALA A 633 18.47 -16.10 -23.26
N VAL A 634 17.57 -15.80 -22.32
CA VAL A 634 17.14 -16.74 -21.28
C VAL A 634 15.77 -17.30 -21.65
N VAL A 635 15.73 -18.59 -21.99
CA VAL A 635 14.55 -19.24 -22.59
C VAL A 635 14.25 -20.58 -21.93
N TYR A 636 13.06 -21.14 -22.18
CA TYR A 636 12.62 -22.40 -21.55
C TYR A 636 12.37 -23.52 -22.55
N LYS A 637 13.09 -23.48 -23.67
CA LYS A 637 13.10 -24.47 -24.74
C LYS A 637 14.43 -24.42 -25.49
N PRO A 638 14.88 -25.52 -26.10
CA PRO A 638 16.04 -25.51 -26.99
C PRO A 638 15.83 -24.55 -28.17
N LEU A 639 16.85 -23.75 -28.52
CA LEU A 639 16.81 -22.81 -29.66
C LEU A 639 17.55 -23.30 -30.90
N GLU A 640 18.36 -24.35 -30.79
CA GLU A 640 19.09 -24.96 -31.91
C GLU A 640 18.18 -25.32 -33.10
N PRO A 641 16.91 -25.76 -32.91
CA PRO A 641 16.00 -25.98 -34.04
C PRO A 641 15.59 -24.72 -34.81
N LEU A 642 15.92 -23.53 -34.31
CA LEU A 642 15.67 -22.24 -34.95
C LEU A 642 16.91 -21.69 -35.68
N ASP A 643 18.02 -22.43 -35.70
CA ASP A 643 19.23 -22.04 -36.45
C ASP A 643 18.89 -21.73 -37.92
N THR A 644 19.51 -20.69 -38.45
CA THR A 644 19.47 -20.32 -39.86
C THR A 644 20.88 -20.33 -40.44
N PRO A 645 21.07 -20.22 -41.77
CA PRO A 645 22.41 -20.16 -42.37
C PRO A 645 23.28 -18.98 -41.87
N THR A 646 22.68 -17.99 -41.22
CA THR A 646 23.34 -16.76 -40.76
C THR A 646 23.12 -16.48 -39.28
N ILE A 647 22.41 -17.35 -38.55
CA ILE A 647 22.10 -17.14 -37.13
C ILE A 647 22.18 -18.49 -36.42
N HIS A 648 23.08 -18.59 -35.45
CA HIS A 648 23.32 -19.81 -34.68
C HIS A 648 23.13 -19.56 -33.18
N PHE A 649 22.44 -20.49 -32.51
CA PHE A 649 22.20 -20.43 -31.07
C PHE A 649 23.19 -21.32 -30.30
N GLU A 650 24.19 -20.69 -29.67
CA GLU A 650 25.18 -21.37 -28.83
C GLU A 650 24.69 -21.46 -27.39
N LYS A 651 24.40 -22.67 -26.91
CA LYS A 651 24.00 -22.90 -25.52
C LYS A 651 25.17 -22.68 -24.56
N LEU A 652 25.02 -21.72 -23.63
CA LEU A 652 25.99 -21.42 -22.58
C LEU A 652 25.65 -22.09 -21.25
N TYR A 653 24.36 -22.26 -20.95
CA TYR A 653 23.88 -22.84 -19.69
C TYR A 653 22.56 -23.59 -19.90
N GLY A 654 22.32 -24.60 -19.07
CA GLY A 654 21.03 -25.27 -18.93
C GLY A 654 20.82 -26.57 -19.75
N PRO A 655 19.65 -27.22 -19.59
CA PRO A 655 18.54 -26.76 -18.74
C PRO A 655 18.88 -26.86 -17.25
N ASP A 656 18.44 -25.88 -16.48
CA ASP A 656 18.37 -26.02 -15.02
C ASP A 656 17.10 -26.80 -14.58
N GLN A 657 16.91 -27.00 -13.28
CA GLN A 657 15.75 -27.69 -12.70
C GLN A 657 14.40 -27.03 -13.05
N ASN A 658 14.39 -25.75 -13.40
CA ASN A 658 13.20 -25.03 -13.84
C ASN A 658 13.04 -25.01 -15.37
N GLY A 659 13.98 -25.64 -16.09
CA GLY A 659 14.02 -25.74 -17.53
C GLY A 659 14.61 -24.50 -18.22
N ALA A 660 15.31 -23.61 -17.51
CA ALA A 660 15.90 -22.41 -18.08
C ALA A 660 17.23 -22.73 -18.79
N TYR A 661 17.43 -22.09 -19.94
CA TYR A 661 18.66 -22.11 -20.73
C TYR A 661 19.19 -20.69 -20.89
N ILE A 662 20.51 -20.54 -21.00
CA ILE A 662 21.13 -19.30 -21.52
C ILE A 662 21.75 -19.63 -22.87
N TYR A 663 21.40 -18.85 -23.90
CA TYR A 663 21.97 -18.94 -25.24
C TYR A 663 22.72 -17.65 -25.59
N ARG A 664 23.84 -17.79 -26.31
CA ARG A 664 24.45 -16.72 -27.11
C ARG A 664 23.95 -16.84 -28.54
N ILE A 665 23.58 -15.72 -29.12
CA ILE A 665 23.14 -15.60 -30.51
C ILE A 665 24.35 -15.14 -31.32
N ASN A 666 24.77 -15.96 -32.28
CA ASN A 666 25.90 -15.71 -33.17
C ASN A 666 25.39 -15.43 -34.58
N ASP A 667 25.93 -14.43 -35.25
CA ASP A 667 25.37 -13.88 -36.49
C ASP A 667 26.37 -13.68 -37.64
#